data_AF-A0A239STT0-F1
#
_entry.id   AF-A0A239STT0-F1
#
_cell.length_a   1.000
_cell.length_b   1.000
_cell.length_c   1.000
_cell.angle_alpha   90.00
_cell.angle_beta   90.00
_cell.angle_gamma   90.00
#
_symmetry.space_group_name_H-M   'P 1'
#
loop_
_entity.id
_entity.type
_entity.pdbx_description
1 polymer ?
#
loop_
_entity_poly.entity_id
_entity_poly.type
_entity_poly.pdbx_seq_one_letter_code
_entity_poly.pdbx_strand_id
1 'polypeptide(L)'
;MKKKKLLLSALLAAALLNTVPVAPIDTNVWAAEVENAEVTQTSLSEIRASGVQGNVYTVTGKIVSAVNGWGGQGFYIRDDSGAGLYVYPKKDLGYATGAVIQLTGTLGAFNNELQLVDVTEHKLSDQVIESVVTASDIPSLANAQQSTLVTLNQVTVGEISTDKNSNTLFSVTDGAGHSVAVRFDSRTGFQHSDVTAKISQGDVINLTAILSIYRDTIQLKPFDLNQIEVVKKAELDAKAETGSDVTIAQIQGKSHESPLVKQTVTVKNVVVTYVDTNSRFFVQDLNPDDDPATSDGLNVYMSKHNVKAGDVLTLSGVVEEYLSSGYDEKATTDLTVTQLKASSIEKTGTSPVPAPVVLGQDRVAPQNIIDSDGMSAFNPEQDALDFWESLEGILVAVDDAKVLGPSKYKEIYVLPGNTTALLNKVGGITLRPDGNNTEIIPLLLKKDFEAKAGDYFSGRLAGPVWYSYTNYKVLVDNATLPTFNDGGLLPEKTAIVKNDQKLSIASYNIENFSADKKSTSDEKVSRIANSFVNDLNNPDIIGLIEVQDNNGATDDGTTDASLSAKRLTDAIKALGGPDYTYVDIAPENNVDGGAPGGNIRVGFLYNPKRVQLSEKPVGGVNDAVSWTANGLSHSVGRIDPTNPAWASVRKSLAAEFVFQGEKVVVVANHLNSKRGDFGLYGRVQPPTLGSEPRRHTLATLLNQFAQDGLAQNDKTNIVMLGDFNDFEFTQTIRLLEGDLLSNLVSRHDESDRFTYFYQGNNQSLDNILLSNHLLANAEFDIVHVNSPFMEAHGRASDHDPLLVQLALSKSSLSDSDSNTKVPDHSQSNPNPSQTEKEEKGTQTPGTSSEGKSTDTGEGHSQTSQNSLEDDQNEVKVAGKRRILPRAGEQLSYGLIGLGVIILLALAVILFKRNKKK
;
A
#
# COMPACT_ATOMS: atom_id res chain seq x y z
N MET A 1 51.39 11.86 -27.27
CA MET A 1 52.86 11.62 -27.24
C MET A 1 53.16 10.18 -27.71
N LYS A 2 54.44 9.77 -27.84
CA LYS A 2 54.87 8.49 -28.45
C LYS A 2 55.59 7.55 -27.44
N LYS A 3 55.25 6.23 -27.43
CA LYS A 3 56.08 5.06 -26.97
C LYS A 3 56.45 5.07 -25.45
N LYS A 4 57.02 4.05 -24.77
CA LYS A 4 57.17 2.54 -24.79
C LYS A 4 57.40 2.12 -23.30
N LYS A 5 57.47 0.87 -22.78
CA LYS A 5 57.62 -0.55 -23.21
C LYS A 5 56.42 -1.40 -22.68
N LEU A 6 56.21 -2.73 -22.86
CA LEU A 6 56.92 -3.91 -23.45
C LEU A 6 57.71 -4.84 -22.47
N LEU A 7 57.44 -6.17 -22.55
CA LEU A 7 58.07 -7.37 -21.93
C LEU A 7 57.42 -8.05 -20.69
N LEU A 8 56.89 -9.24 -20.98
CA LEU A 8 57.29 -10.58 -20.47
C LEU A 8 56.56 -11.25 -19.29
N SER A 9 56.01 -12.41 -19.64
CA SER A 9 55.29 -13.48 -18.94
C SER A 9 55.93 -14.15 -17.72
N ALA A 10 55.03 -14.53 -16.78
CA ALA A 10 54.91 -15.84 -16.06
C ALA A 10 56.05 -16.41 -15.19
N LEU A 11 55.71 -16.96 -14.00
CA LEU A 11 55.86 -18.39 -13.60
C LEU A 11 55.66 -18.66 -12.07
N LEU A 12 55.70 -19.95 -11.69
CA LEU A 12 55.59 -20.62 -10.36
C LEU A 12 54.17 -20.86 -9.82
N ALA A 13 53.83 -21.99 -9.16
CA ALA A 13 54.44 -23.35 -9.01
C ALA A 13 53.32 -24.30 -8.45
N ALA A 14 53.40 -25.64 -8.35
CA ALA A 14 54.42 -26.70 -8.46
C ALA A 14 53.74 -27.99 -9.05
N ALA A 15 54.35 -29.03 -9.65
CA ALA A 15 55.56 -29.84 -9.37
C ALA A 15 55.45 -30.72 -8.09
N LEU A 16 55.63 -32.06 -8.06
CA LEU A 16 55.91 -33.14 -9.05
C LEU A 16 55.07 -34.42 -8.72
N LEU A 17 55.30 -35.73 -9.03
CA LEU A 17 56.37 -36.57 -9.65
C LEU A 17 55.80 -37.99 -10.02
N ASN A 18 56.52 -38.82 -10.81
CA ASN A 18 56.32 -40.28 -11.08
C ASN A 18 55.09 -40.75 -11.91
N THR A 19 55.16 -41.69 -12.88
CA THR A 19 56.29 -42.32 -13.63
C THR A 19 55.81 -43.09 -14.89
N VAL A 20 56.46 -42.86 -16.05
CA VAL A 20 56.85 -43.87 -17.11
C VAL A 20 55.76 -44.64 -17.90
N PRO A 21 55.86 -44.85 -19.25
CA PRO A 21 56.57 -44.12 -20.32
C PRO A 21 55.65 -43.69 -21.50
N VAL A 22 56.23 -43.10 -22.57
CA VAL A 22 55.53 -42.68 -23.81
C VAL A 22 56.11 -43.41 -25.03
N ALA A 23 55.27 -43.70 -26.04
CA ALA A 23 55.66 -44.07 -27.41
C ALA A 23 54.89 -43.18 -28.43
N PRO A 24 55.51 -42.70 -29.53
CA PRO A 24 54.91 -41.69 -30.41
C PRO A 24 54.37 -42.22 -31.76
N ILE A 25 53.22 -41.71 -32.19
CA ILE A 25 52.63 -41.79 -33.55
C ILE A 25 51.71 -40.55 -33.72
N ASP A 26 51.56 -39.89 -34.86
CA ASP A 26 52.53 -39.44 -35.88
C ASP A 26 51.89 -38.22 -36.59
N THR A 27 52.65 -37.33 -37.23
CA THR A 27 52.14 -36.04 -37.74
C THR A 27 52.06 -35.95 -39.26
N ASN A 28 50.84 -35.70 -39.75
CA ASN A 28 50.48 -35.28 -41.12
C ASN A 28 50.76 -36.27 -42.26
N VAL A 29 49.72 -36.59 -43.05
CA VAL A 29 49.79 -36.33 -44.50
C VAL A 29 48.38 -36.23 -45.13
N TRP A 30 48.20 -35.14 -45.87
CA TRP A 30 47.16 -34.85 -46.88
C TRP A 30 45.73 -34.53 -46.43
N ALA A 31 45.14 -33.61 -47.20
CA ALA A 31 43.80 -33.09 -47.02
C ALA A 31 42.76 -34.03 -47.63
N ALA A 32 41.63 -34.16 -46.94
CA ALA A 32 40.32 -34.31 -47.55
C ALA A 32 39.60 -32.96 -47.40
N GLU A 33 38.63 -32.66 -48.27
CA GLU A 33 37.81 -31.45 -48.12
C GLU A 33 37.08 -31.41 -46.76
N VAL A 34 36.92 -30.20 -46.21
CA VAL A 34 35.78 -29.94 -45.33
C VAL A 34 34.56 -29.83 -46.23
N GLU A 35 34.03 -31.00 -46.59
CA GLU A 35 32.74 -31.12 -47.28
C GLU A 35 31.67 -30.41 -46.44
N ASN A 36 30.85 -29.58 -47.07
CA ASN A 36 29.84 -28.82 -46.33
C ASN A 36 28.86 -29.79 -45.68
N ALA A 37 28.84 -29.82 -44.34
CA ALA A 37 27.67 -30.29 -43.62
C ALA A 37 26.52 -29.32 -43.96
N GLU A 38 25.63 -29.73 -44.86
CA GLU A 38 24.47 -28.93 -45.24
C GLU A 38 23.65 -28.61 -43.99
N VAL A 39 23.58 -27.33 -43.63
CA VAL A 39 22.75 -26.86 -42.52
C VAL A 39 21.30 -27.11 -42.93
N THR A 40 20.69 -28.15 -42.35
CA THR A 40 19.38 -28.68 -42.76
C THR A 40 18.30 -27.62 -42.58
N GLN A 41 17.96 -26.91 -43.66
CA GLN A 41 16.95 -25.86 -43.64
C GLN A 41 15.57 -26.47 -43.41
N THR A 42 14.82 -25.92 -42.47
CA THR A 42 13.42 -26.28 -42.20
C THR A 42 12.51 -25.24 -42.84
N SER A 43 11.36 -25.66 -43.39
CA SER A 43 10.36 -24.73 -43.92
C SER A 43 9.55 -24.06 -42.79
N LEU A 44 8.97 -22.88 -43.06
CA LEU A 44 8.12 -22.19 -42.08
C LEU A 44 6.77 -22.90 -41.92
N SER A 45 6.30 -23.61 -42.94
CA SER A 45 5.12 -24.48 -42.84
C SER A 45 5.37 -25.70 -41.93
N GLU A 46 6.52 -26.36 -42.05
CA GLU A 46 6.94 -27.45 -41.16
C GLU A 46 7.13 -26.97 -39.72
N ILE A 47 7.82 -25.84 -39.50
CA ILE A 47 7.95 -25.22 -38.17
C ILE A 47 6.59 -24.89 -37.54
N ARG A 48 5.59 -24.50 -38.34
CA ARG A 48 4.22 -24.27 -37.84
C ARG A 48 3.42 -25.55 -37.59
N ALA A 49 3.75 -26.66 -38.25
CA ALA A 49 3.03 -27.92 -38.12
C ALA A 49 3.60 -28.86 -37.04
N SER A 50 4.93 -28.86 -36.85
CA SER A 50 5.66 -29.80 -36.00
C SER A 50 6.84 -29.19 -35.24
N GLY A 51 7.04 -27.87 -35.31
CA GLY A 51 8.13 -27.19 -34.61
C GLY A 51 8.03 -27.27 -33.09
N VAL A 52 9.13 -27.64 -32.44
CA VAL A 52 9.22 -27.76 -30.97
C VAL A 52 9.86 -26.49 -30.41
N GLN A 53 9.16 -25.79 -29.52
CA GLN A 53 9.71 -24.60 -28.87
C GLN A 53 10.91 -24.97 -27.99
N GLY A 54 11.94 -24.12 -28.00
CA GLY A 54 13.25 -24.37 -27.37
C GLY A 54 14.28 -25.01 -28.31
N ASN A 55 13.88 -25.59 -29.45
CA ASN A 55 14.82 -26.09 -30.45
C ASN A 55 15.33 -24.96 -31.36
N VAL A 56 16.56 -25.12 -31.87
CA VAL A 56 17.17 -24.24 -32.87
C VAL A 56 16.78 -24.71 -34.27
N TYR A 57 16.40 -23.77 -35.13
CA TYR A 57 16.03 -24.00 -36.53
C TYR A 57 16.80 -23.05 -37.45
N THR A 58 17.10 -23.52 -38.67
CA THR A 58 17.59 -22.69 -39.77
C THR A 58 16.50 -22.54 -40.81
N VAL A 59 16.13 -21.30 -41.13
CA VAL A 59 15.03 -20.95 -42.03
C VAL A 59 15.50 -19.98 -43.10
N THR A 60 14.88 -20.00 -44.28
CA THR A 60 15.05 -18.93 -45.28
C THR A 60 13.70 -18.32 -45.59
N GLY A 61 13.63 -17.00 -45.65
CA GLY A 61 12.39 -16.29 -45.93
C GLY A 61 12.62 -14.84 -46.36
N LYS A 62 11.62 -14.28 -47.03
CA LYS A 62 11.58 -12.89 -47.48
C LYS A 62 10.94 -12.00 -46.43
N ILE A 63 11.58 -10.88 -46.12
CA ILE A 63 11.01 -9.88 -45.21
C ILE A 63 9.76 -9.23 -45.85
N VAL A 64 8.61 -9.36 -45.20
CA VAL A 64 7.30 -8.86 -45.67
C VAL A 64 6.73 -7.70 -44.84
N SER A 65 7.40 -7.29 -43.75
CA SER A 65 7.05 -6.09 -42.98
C SER A 65 8.13 -5.01 -43.03
N ALA A 66 7.86 -3.85 -42.45
CA ALA A 66 8.92 -2.96 -41.94
C ALA A 66 9.94 -3.78 -41.10
N VAL A 67 11.23 -3.48 -41.29
CA VAL A 67 12.32 -4.00 -40.44
C VAL A 67 12.48 -3.08 -39.23
N ASN A 68 12.81 -3.64 -38.06
CA ASN A 68 12.98 -2.93 -36.79
C ASN A 68 11.71 -2.19 -36.27
N GLY A 69 10.59 -2.25 -36.99
CA GLY A 69 9.35 -1.54 -36.68
C GLY A 69 8.51 -2.10 -35.53
N TRP A 70 9.05 -3.05 -34.76
CA TRP A 70 8.35 -3.77 -33.69
C TRP A 70 9.27 -4.01 -32.49
N GLY A 71 8.73 -4.59 -31.41
CA GLY A 71 9.51 -4.89 -30.20
C GLY A 71 10.75 -5.75 -30.48
N GLY A 72 11.89 -5.41 -29.85
CA GLY A 72 13.13 -6.17 -29.94
C GLY A 72 13.78 -6.17 -31.32
N GLN A 73 13.62 -5.09 -32.11
CA GLN A 73 14.12 -4.97 -33.49
C GLN A 73 13.50 -6.02 -34.43
N GLY A 74 12.26 -6.44 -34.15
CA GLY A 74 11.62 -7.53 -34.86
C GLY A 74 11.07 -7.16 -36.24
N PHE A 75 10.70 -8.20 -37.00
CA PHE A 75 10.11 -8.12 -38.34
C PHE A 75 9.45 -9.46 -38.73
N TYR A 76 8.68 -9.47 -39.82
CA TYR A 76 8.04 -10.68 -40.35
C TYR A 76 8.71 -11.17 -41.63
N ILE A 77 8.91 -12.49 -41.73
CA ILE A 77 9.35 -13.19 -42.94
C ILE A 77 8.25 -14.09 -43.50
N ARG A 78 8.34 -14.42 -44.80
CA ARG A 78 7.50 -15.42 -45.50
C ARG A 78 8.38 -16.31 -46.39
N ASP A 79 8.11 -17.62 -46.43
CA ASP A 79 8.83 -18.56 -47.31
C ASP A 79 8.09 -18.83 -48.63
N ASP A 80 8.59 -19.80 -49.40
CA ASP A 80 8.02 -20.27 -50.67
C ASP A 80 6.76 -21.13 -50.48
N SER A 81 6.67 -21.91 -49.38
CA SER A 81 5.44 -22.57 -48.93
C SER A 81 4.31 -21.58 -48.57
N GLY A 82 4.69 -20.31 -48.38
CA GLY A 82 3.82 -19.17 -48.16
C GLY A 82 3.52 -18.87 -46.70
N ALA A 83 3.97 -19.74 -45.79
CA ALA A 83 3.86 -19.53 -44.36
C ALA A 83 4.73 -18.34 -43.92
N GLY A 84 4.20 -17.53 -43.00
CA GLY A 84 4.96 -16.44 -42.37
C GLY A 84 5.57 -16.84 -41.03
N LEU A 85 6.53 -16.08 -40.51
CA LEU A 85 7.00 -16.17 -39.13
C LEU A 85 7.46 -14.80 -38.61
N TYR A 86 7.27 -14.52 -37.32
CA TYR A 86 7.87 -13.34 -36.66
C TYR A 86 9.32 -13.63 -36.26
N VAL A 87 10.21 -12.66 -36.39
CA VAL A 87 11.62 -12.75 -36.01
C VAL A 87 11.88 -11.69 -34.93
N TYR A 88 12.48 -12.11 -33.82
CA TYR A 88 12.76 -11.28 -32.64
C TYR A 88 14.27 -11.33 -32.32
N PRO A 89 15.11 -10.56 -33.05
CA PRO A 89 16.56 -10.67 -33.00
C PRO A 89 17.20 -9.97 -31.79
N LYS A 90 16.47 -9.14 -31.03
CA LYS A 90 16.93 -8.28 -29.92
C LYS A 90 17.95 -7.19 -30.32
N LYS A 91 18.46 -7.21 -31.56
CA LYS A 91 19.44 -6.28 -32.17
C LYS A 91 19.07 -6.05 -33.65
N ASP A 92 19.47 -4.92 -34.21
CA ASP A 92 19.36 -4.69 -35.66
C ASP A 92 20.25 -5.70 -36.42
N LEU A 93 19.73 -6.26 -37.51
CA LEU A 93 20.44 -7.20 -38.39
C LEU A 93 20.95 -6.55 -39.69
N GLY A 94 20.60 -5.28 -39.95
CA GLY A 94 21.07 -4.52 -41.13
C GLY A 94 20.38 -4.87 -42.44
N TYR A 95 19.17 -5.44 -42.39
CA TYR A 95 18.37 -5.80 -43.57
C TYR A 95 17.25 -4.79 -43.87
N ALA A 96 16.71 -4.85 -45.09
CA ALA A 96 15.60 -4.03 -45.54
C ALA A 96 14.40 -4.89 -45.98
N THR A 97 13.20 -4.32 -45.93
CA THR A 97 11.96 -4.97 -46.40
C THR A 97 12.11 -5.46 -47.85
N GLY A 98 11.62 -6.67 -48.13
CA GLY A 98 11.75 -7.32 -49.43
C GLY A 98 13.04 -8.12 -49.63
N ALA A 99 14.06 -7.99 -48.77
CA ALA A 99 15.25 -8.85 -48.80
C ALA A 99 14.88 -10.31 -48.45
N VAL A 100 15.57 -11.27 -49.08
CA VAL A 100 15.49 -12.69 -48.73
C VAL A 100 16.71 -13.06 -47.90
N ILE A 101 16.47 -13.66 -46.75
CA ILE A 101 17.50 -13.93 -45.73
C ILE A 101 17.38 -15.35 -45.18
N GLN A 102 18.53 -15.97 -44.92
CA GLN A 102 18.63 -17.17 -44.10
C GLN A 102 18.97 -16.77 -42.66
N LEU A 103 18.30 -17.39 -41.70
CA LEU A 103 18.34 -17.10 -40.27
C LEU A 103 18.47 -18.40 -39.47
N THR A 104 19.37 -18.42 -38.49
CA THR A 104 19.47 -19.51 -37.50
C THR A 104 19.11 -18.95 -36.12
N GLY A 105 18.15 -19.57 -35.43
CA GLY A 105 17.69 -19.11 -34.11
C GLY A 105 16.78 -20.12 -33.41
N THR A 106 16.37 -19.81 -32.19
CA THR A 106 15.52 -20.69 -31.35
C THR A 106 14.05 -20.43 -31.61
N LEU A 107 13.22 -21.48 -31.74
CA LEU A 107 11.78 -21.34 -31.84
C LEU A 107 11.15 -21.07 -30.47
N GLY A 108 10.23 -20.11 -30.39
CA GLY A 108 9.44 -19.84 -29.19
C GLY A 108 8.13 -19.13 -29.51
N ALA A 109 7.39 -18.72 -28.48
CA ALA A 109 6.16 -17.94 -28.62
C ALA A 109 6.11 -16.78 -27.61
N PHE A 110 5.36 -15.72 -27.94
CA PHE A 110 5.10 -14.61 -27.02
C PHE A 110 3.69 -14.05 -27.22
N ASN A 111 2.86 -14.01 -26.16
CA ASN A 111 1.40 -13.78 -26.26
C ASN A 111 0.74 -14.65 -27.36
N ASN A 112 1.21 -15.89 -27.50
CA ASN A 112 0.79 -16.91 -28.46
C ASN A 112 1.14 -16.61 -29.94
N GLU A 113 1.86 -15.53 -30.25
CA GLU A 113 2.51 -15.34 -31.55
C GLU A 113 3.79 -16.19 -31.64
N LEU A 114 3.85 -17.11 -32.61
CA LEU A 114 5.01 -17.98 -32.87
C LEU A 114 6.15 -17.18 -33.53
N GLN A 115 7.36 -17.33 -33.01
CA GLN A 115 8.51 -16.49 -33.36
C GLN A 115 9.86 -17.20 -33.31
N LEU A 116 10.81 -16.72 -34.11
CA LEU A 116 12.22 -17.07 -34.03
C LEU A 116 12.94 -16.06 -33.13
N VAL A 117 13.47 -16.49 -31.99
CA VAL A 117 14.22 -15.68 -31.02
C VAL A 117 15.72 -16.01 -31.08
N ASP A 118 16.54 -15.18 -30.44
CA ASP A 118 17.96 -15.46 -30.16
C ASP A 118 18.77 -15.88 -31.40
N VAL A 119 18.60 -15.08 -32.47
CA VAL A 119 19.23 -15.27 -33.78
C VAL A 119 20.76 -15.26 -33.66
N THR A 120 21.38 -16.43 -33.84
CA THR A 120 22.82 -16.66 -33.75
C THR A 120 23.52 -16.35 -35.06
N GLU A 121 22.94 -16.77 -36.19
CA GLU A 121 23.51 -16.60 -37.53
C GLU A 121 22.48 -15.99 -38.49
N HIS A 122 22.95 -15.18 -39.43
CA HIS A 122 22.12 -14.60 -40.48
C HIS A 122 22.94 -14.24 -41.72
N LYS A 123 22.36 -14.43 -42.91
CA LYS A 123 22.93 -13.98 -44.20
C LYS A 123 21.84 -13.65 -45.21
N LEU A 124 22.18 -12.87 -46.24
CA LEU A 124 21.36 -12.78 -47.46
C LEU A 124 21.29 -14.14 -48.17
N SER A 125 20.21 -14.38 -48.90
CA SER A 125 20.02 -15.56 -49.74
C SER A 125 19.63 -15.14 -51.16
N ASP A 126 20.21 -15.80 -52.17
CA ASP A 126 19.90 -15.58 -53.58
C ASP A 126 18.58 -16.26 -54.02
N GLN A 127 17.86 -16.90 -53.08
CA GLN A 127 16.54 -17.48 -53.35
C GLN A 127 15.51 -16.40 -53.73
N VAL A 128 14.81 -16.61 -54.84
CA VAL A 128 13.72 -15.72 -55.28
C VAL A 128 12.42 -16.18 -54.65
N ILE A 129 11.90 -15.39 -53.72
CA ILE A 129 10.61 -15.63 -53.05
C ILE A 129 9.62 -14.50 -53.42
N GLU A 130 8.39 -14.86 -53.76
CA GLU A 130 7.35 -13.89 -54.11
C GLU A 130 6.70 -13.27 -52.86
N SER A 131 6.34 -11.99 -52.97
CA SER A 131 5.58 -11.27 -51.95
C SER A 131 4.09 -11.34 -52.31
N VAL A 132 3.43 -12.42 -51.92
CA VAL A 132 1.97 -12.56 -52.09
C VAL A 132 1.25 -11.80 -50.97
N VAL A 133 0.22 -11.06 -51.36
CA VAL A 133 -0.76 -10.44 -50.44
C VAL A 133 -2.10 -11.14 -50.68
N THR A 134 -2.68 -11.71 -49.63
CA THR A 134 -3.88 -12.53 -49.73
C THR A 134 -5.12 -11.67 -49.53
N ALA A 135 -5.99 -11.55 -50.53
CA ALA A 135 -7.31 -10.96 -50.34
C ALA A 135 -8.14 -11.84 -49.39
N SER A 136 -8.85 -11.24 -48.43
CA SER A 136 -9.60 -11.98 -47.41
C SER A 136 -10.85 -11.22 -46.97
N ASP A 137 -11.74 -11.92 -46.27
CA ASP A 137 -12.82 -11.35 -45.46
C ASP A 137 -12.50 -11.57 -43.97
N ILE A 138 -13.26 -10.95 -43.06
CA ILE A 138 -12.99 -11.05 -41.61
C ILE A 138 -13.21 -12.49 -41.09
N PRO A 139 -14.28 -13.23 -41.46
CA PRO A 139 -14.47 -14.62 -41.03
C PRO A 139 -13.35 -15.59 -41.44
N SER A 140 -12.74 -15.42 -42.62
CA SER A 140 -11.67 -16.30 -43.10
C SER A 140 -10.33 -16.09 -42.39
N LEU A 141 -10.09 -14.95 -41.73
CA LEU A 141 -8.84 -14.68 -41.01
C LEU A 141 -8.50 -15.72 -39.94
N ALA A 142 -9.51 -16.36 -39.34
CA ALA A 142 -9.34 -17.43 -38.35
C ALA A 142 -8.69 -18.70 -38.91
N ASN A 143 -8.74 -18.91 -40.23
CA ASN A 143 -8.17 -20.07 -40.92
C ASN A 143 -7.01 -19.67 -41.86
N ALA A 144 -6.67 -18.38 -41.93
CA ALA A 144 -5.62 -17.86 -42.79
C ALA A 144 -4.21 -18.02 -42.19
N GLN A 145 -3.19 -18.06 -43.05
CA GLN A 145 -1.80 -18.24 -42.62
C GLN A 145 -1.32 -17.04 -41.78
N GLN A 146 -1.12 -17.26 -40.49
CA GLN A 146 -0.58 -16.28 -39.55
C GLN A 146 0.81 -15.77 -39.97
N SER A 147 1.11 -14.53 -39.61
CA SER A 147 2.34 -13.79 -39.96
C SER A 147 2.51 -13.48 -41.45
N THR A 148 1.44 -13.51 -42.25
CA THR A 148 1.45 -13.15 -43.69
C THR A 148 0.72 -11.82 -43.97
N LEU A 149 0.91 -11.24 -45.16
CA LEU A 149 0.16 -10.06 -45.60
C LEU A 149 -1.23 -10.44 -46.11
N VAL A 150 -2.26 -9.81 -45.54
CA VAL A 150 -3.65 -9.91 -46.00
C VAL A 150 -4.21 -8.53 -46.39
N THR A 151 -5.20 -8.51 -47.29
CA THR A 151 -5.97 -7.31 -47.62
C THR A 151 -7.46 -7.55 -47.39
N LEU A 152 -8.08 -6.73 -46.54
CA LEU A 152 -9.53 -6.57 -46.44
C LEU A 152 -9.98 -5.40 -47.31
N ASN A 153 -11.13 -5.53 -47.96
CA ASN A 153 -11.68 -4.49 -48.84
C ASN A 153 -12.99 -3.93 -48.29
N GLN A 154 -13.19 -2.61 -48.42
CA GLN A 154 -14.40 -1.88 -48.01
C GLN A 154 -14.87 -2.18 -46.57
N VAL A 155 -13.94 -2.16 -45.61
CA VAL A 155 -14.24 -2.30 -44.18
C VAL A 155 -14.34 -0.91 -43.51
N THR A 156 -15.28 -0.77 -42.58
CA THR A 156 -15.55 0.48 -41.86
C THR A 156 -14.67 0.60 -40.62
N VAL A 157 -14.05 1.75 -40.40
CA VAL A 157 -13.19 2.06 -39.25
C VAL A 157 -14.02 2.35 -37.99
N GLY A 158 -13.71 1.66 -36.87
CA GLY A 158 -14.31 1.88 -35.55
C GLY A 158 -13.75 3.09 -34.80
N GLU A 159 -13.99 3.18 -33.48
CA GLU A 159 -13.36 4.23 -32.64
C GLU A 159 -11.83 4.06 -32.66
N ILE A 160 -11.12 5.18 -32.86
CA ILE A 160 -9.67 5.20 -32.94
C ILE A 160 -9.10 5.72 -31.62
N SER A 161 -8.35 4.88 -30.93
CA SER A 161 -7.77 5.13 -29.61
C SER A 161 -6.24 4.97 -29.63
N THR A 162 -5.57 5.23 -28.50
CA THR A 162 -4.14 5.01 -28.35
C THR A 162 -3.77 4.34 -27.01
N ASP A 163 -2.73 3.52 -27.02
CA ASP A 163 -2.22 2.84 -25.81
C ASP A 163 -1.10 3.62 -25.11
N LYS A 164 -0.67 3.14 -23.94
CA LYS A 164 0.43 3.73 -23.15
C LYS A 164 1.81 3.76 -23.84
N ASN A 165 1.93 3.20 -25.05
CA ASN A 165 3.14 3.20 -25.88
C ASN A 165 2.94 4.05 -27.16
N SER A 166 1.88 4.85 -27.22
CA SER A 166 1.43 5.63 -28.39
C SER A 166 1.08 4.80 -29.63
N ASN A 167 0.83 3.49 -29.48
CA ASN A 167 0.27 2.68 -30.58
C ASN A 167 -1.15 3.16 -30.89
N THR A 168 -1.59 3.07 -32.14
CA THR A 168 -2.99 3.35 -32.51
C THR A 168 -3.79 2.06 -32.57
N LEU A 169 -4.92 2.03 -31.87
CA LEU A 169 -5.80 0.88 -31.75
C LEU A 169 -7.19 1.25 -32.27
N PHE A 170 -7.72 0.43 -33.19
CA PHE A 170 -9.08 0.57 -33.71
C PHE A 170 -9.61 -0.81 -34.13
N SER A 171 -10.92 -0.95 -34.35
CA SER A 171 -11.48 -2.09 -35.08
C SER A 171 -11.74 -1.74 -36.54
N VAL A 172 -11.82 -2.75 -37.40
CA VAL A 172 -12.48 -2.61 -38.70
C VAL A 172 -13.59 -3.64 -38.84
N THR A 173 -14.70 -3.23 -39.44
CA THR A 173 -15.96 -4.01 -39.51
C THR A 173 -16.39 -4.18 -40.96
N ASP A 174 -16.78 -5.40 -41.37
CA ASP A 174 -17.30 -5.66 -42.72
C ASP A 174 -18.80 -5.34 -42.87
N GLY A 175 -19.30 -5.37 -44.11
CA GLY A 175 -20.71 -5.11 -44.42
C GLY A 175 -21.72 -6.14 -43.86
N ALA A 176 -21.26 -7.20 -43.19
CA ALA A 176 -22.09 -8.17 -42.47
C ALA A 176 -21.97 -8.04 -40.94
N GLY A 177 -21.14 -7.09 -40.44
CA GLY A 177 -20.98 -6.80 -39.01
C GLY A 177 -19.85 -7.56 -38.31
N HIS A 178 -19.11 -8.44 -39.00
CA HIS A 178 -17.94 -9.07 -38.41
C HIS A 178 -16.84 -8.02 -38.20
N SER A 179 -16.10 -8.09 -37.10
CA SER A 179 -15.08 -7.11 -36.75
C SER A 179 -13.76 -7.75 -36.38
N VAL A 180 -12.64 -7.12 -36.73
CA VAL A 180 -11.28 -7.52 -36.32
C VAL A 180 -10.51 -6.33 -35.75
N ALA A 181 -9.64 -6.59 -34.77
CA ALA A 181 -8.78 -5.57 -34.17
C ALA A 181 -7.65 -5.16 -35.12
N VAL A 182 -7.30 -3.87 -35.13
CA VAL A 182 -6.18 -3.31 -35.89
C VAL A 182 -5.24 -2.56 -34.94
N ARG A 183 -3.94 -2.84 -35.06
CA ARG A 183 -2.87 -2.27 -34.24
C ARG A 183 -1.79 -1.67 -35.12
N PHE A 184 -1.77 -0.34 -35.20
CA PHE A 184 -0.65 0.41 -35.78
C PHE A 184 0.38 0.67 -34.67
N ASP A 185 1.57 0.10 -34.77
CA ASP A 185 2.61 0.20 -33.73
C ASP A 185 3.49 1.43 -33.93
N SER A 186 3.70 2.23 -32.88
CA SER A 186 4.41 3.53 -32.96
C SER A 186 5.88 3.39 -33.39
N ARG A 187 6.47 2.20 -33.23
CA ARG A 187 7.85 1.88 -33.64
C ARG A 187 8.01 1.71 -35.16
N THR A 188 6.91 1.60 -35.91
CA THR A 188 6.92 1.61 -37.38
C THR A 188 7.31 2.96 -37.97
N GLY A 189 7.39 4.02 -37.14
CA GLY A 189 7.77 5.37 -37.52
C GLY A 189 6.60 6.36 -37.56
N PHE A 190 5.36 5.86 -37.62
CA PHE A 190 4.14 6.66 -37.68
C PHE A 190 3.52 6.83 -36.29
N GLN A 191 3.14 8.07 -35.97
CA GLN A 191 2.49 8.42 -34.71
C GLN A 191 0.96 8.35 -34.83
N HIS A 192 0.27 8.36 -33.69
CA HIS A 192 -1.19 8.41 -33.63
C HIS A 192 -1.80 9.61 -34.39
N SER A 193 -1.10 10.75 -34.40
CA SER A 193 -1.45 11.93 -35.22
C SER A 193 -1.51 11.63 -36.72
N ASP A 194 -0.67 10.73 -37.20
CA ASP A 194 -0.45 10.53 -38.63
C ASP A 194 -1.47 9.52 -39.18
N VAL A 195 -1.85 8.56 -38.34
CA VAL A 195 -2.98 7.65 -38.60
C VAL A 195 -4.29 8.44 -38.55
N THR A 196 -4.53 9.25 -37.52
CA THR A 196 -5.78 10.04 -37.37
C THR A 196 -5.90 11.22 -38.34
N ALA A 197 -4.80 11.76 -38.85
CA ALA A 197 -4.82 12.70 -39.98
C ALA A 197 -5.23 12.00 -41.29
N LYS A 198 -5.04 10.68 -41.42
CA LYS A 198 -5.41 9.91 -42.60
C LYS A 198 -6.82 9.30 -42.51
N ILE A 199 -7.17 8.66 -41.39
CA ILE A 199 -8.47 8.00 -41.18
C ILE A 199 -9.22 8.52 -39.96
N SER A 200 -10.54 8.40 -40.01
CA SER A 200 -11.49 8.77 -38.98
C SER A 200 -12.50 7.64 -38.77
N GLN A 201 -13.15 7.59 -37.60
CA GLN A 201 -14.24 6.64 -37.35
C GLN A 201 -15.35 6.81 -38.39
N GLY A 202 -15.87 5.70 -38.91
CA GLY A 202 -16.85 5.68 -40.00
C GLY A 202 -16.26 5.76 -41.42
N ASP A 203 -14.95 5.96 -41.59
CA ASP A 203 -14.31 5.83 -42.90
C ASP A 203 -14.42 4.40 -43.42
N VAL A 204 -14.71 4.23 -44.71
CA VAL A 204 -14.64 2.94 -45.41
C VAL A 204 -13.29 2.84 -46.10
N ILE A 205 -12.52 1.81 -45.76
CA ILE A 205 -11.14 1.62 -46.22
C ILE A 205 -10.93 0.25 -46.87
N ASN A 206 -9.92 0.15 -47.74
CA ASN A 206 -9.21 -1.10 -47.96
C ASN A 206 -7.99 -1.09 -47.03
N LEU A 207 -7.77 -2.20 -46.31
CA LEU A 207 -6.71 -2.34 -45.31
C LEU A 207 -5.82 -3.52 -45.68
N THR A 208 -4.55 -3.24 -45.99
CA THR A 208 -3.50 -4.25 -46.06
C THR A 208 -2.72 -4.28 -44.76
N ALA A 209 -2.42 -5.46 -44.22
CA ALA A 209 -1.76 -5.61 -42.93
C ALA A 209 -1.09 -6.98 -42.76
N ILE A 210 -0.18 -7.11 -41.80
CA ILE A 210 0.24 -8.44 -41.32
C ILE A 210 -0.88 -9.03 -40.46
N LEU A 211 -1.33 -10.23 -40.80
CA LEU A 211 -2.19 -11.05 -39.95
C LEU A 211 -1.37 -11.59 -38.77
N SER A 212 -1.82 -11.34 -37.54
CA SER A 212 -1.11 -11.67 -36.31
C SER A 212 -2.11 -12.10 -35.22
N ILE A 213 -1.58 -12.69 -34.14
CA ILE A 213 -2.34 -13.12 -32.97
C ILE A 213 -1.75 -12.49 -31.71
N TYR A 214 -2.60 -12.15 -30.74
CA TYR A 214 -2.19 -11.64 -29.45
C TYR A 214 -3.16 -12.14 -28.38
N ARG A 215 -2.68 -13.00 -27.48
CA ARG A 215 -3.49 -13.63 -26.41
C ARG A 215 -4.78 -14.23 -26.99
N ASP A 216 -4.60 -15.12 -27.96
CA ASP A 216 -5.65 -15.84 -28.70
C ASP A 216 -6.60 -14.97 -29.53
N THR A 217 -6.43 -13.64 -29.51
CA THR A 217 -7.21 -12.70 -30.32
C THR A 217 -6.49 -12.39 -31.64
N ILE A 218 -7.22 -12.46 -32.75
CA ILE A 218 -6.70 -12.12 -34.07
C ILE A 218 -6.61 -10.59 -34.22
N GLN A 219 -5.49 -10.10 -34.74
CA GLN A 219 -5.23 -8.69 -35.01
C GLN A 219 -4.60 -8.48 -36.38
N LEU A 220 -4.85 -7.31 -36.97
CA LEU A 220 -4.18 -6.82 -38.17
C LEU A 220 -3.14 -5.76 -37.79
N LYS A 221 -1.91 -5.93 -38.28
CA LYS A 221 -0.77 -5.05 -38.01
C LYS A 221 -0.29 -4.34 -39.28
N PRO A 222 -0.89 -3.20 -39.66
CA PRO A 222 -0.31 -2.29 -40.66
C PRO A 222 0.98 -1.65 -40.12
N PHE A 223 1.86 -1.28 -41.03
CA PHE A 223 3.18 -0.69 -40.74
C PHE A 223 3.60 0.45 -41.68
N ASP A 224 2.81 0.75 -42.70
CA ASP A 224 2.98 1.91 -43.57
C ASP A 224 1.60 2.52 -43.86
N LEU A 225 1.48 3.85 -43.78
CA LEU A 225 0.20 4.54 -44.01
C LEU A 225 -0.38 4.27 -45.41
N ASN A 226 0.43 3.92 -46.41
CA ASN A 226 -0.02 3.56 -47.76
C ASN A 226 -0.78 2.23 -47.81
N GLN A 227 -0.70 1.40 -46.75
CA GLN A 227 -1.48 0.17 -46.62
C GLN A 227 -2.93 0.42 -46.20
N ILE A 228 -3.28 1.68 -45.87
CA ILE A 228 -4.63 2.15 -45.62
C ILE A 228 -5.08 2.96 -46.84
N GLU A 229 -6.00 2.44 -47.64
CA GLU A 229 -6.61 3.15 -48.77
C GLU A 229 -8.02 3.61 -48.37
N VAL A 230 -8.29 4.91 -48.42
CA VAL A 230 -9.61 5.45 -48.06
C VAL A 230 -10.52 5.40 -49.29
N VAL A 231 -11.47 4.46 -49.28
CA VAL A 231 -12.44 4.24 -50.37
C VAL A 231 -13.57 5.26 -50.30
N LYS A 232 -14.08 5.50 -49.09
CA LYS A 232 -15.05 6.56 -48.80
C LYS A 232 -14.69 7.18 -47.46
N LYS A 233 -14.53 8.51 -47.41
CA LYS A 233 -14.54 9.21 -46.11
C LYS A 233 -15.92 9.05 -45.47
N ALA A 234 -15.95 8.99 -44.14
CA ALA A 234 -17.16 9.28 -43.39
C ALA A 234 -17.73 10.60 -43.90
N GLU A 235 -19.02 10.62 -44.24
CA GLU A 235 -19.70 11.89 -44.37
C GLU A 235 -19.74 12.47 -42.95
N LEU A 236 -19.00 13.56 -42.73
CA LEU A 236 -19.11 14.33 -41.50
C LEU A 236 -20.52 14.91 -41.47
N ASP A 237 -21.44 14.17 -40.83
CA ASP A 237 -22.75 14.65 -40.47
C ASP A 237 -22.55 15.79 -39.46
N ALA A 238 -22.33 16.99 -39.99
CA ALA A 238 -22.26 18.24 -39.25
C ALA A 238 -23.65 18.69 -38.75
N LYS A 239 -24.66 17.81 -38.87
CA LYS A 239 -25.63 17.66 -37.80
C LYS A 239 -24.89 17.15 -36.56
N ALA A 240 -24.56 18.07 -35.66
CA ALA A 240 -24.70 17.72 -34.26
C ALA A 240 -26.10 17.12 -34.09
N GLU A 241 -26.20 15.87 -33.62
CA GLU A 241 -27.39 15.50 -32.86
C GLU A 241 -27.44 16.51 -31.71
N THR A 242 -28.47 17.36 -31.73
CA THR A 242 -28.68 18.34 -30.68
C THR A 242 -29.12 17.60 -29.43
N GLY A 243 -28.13 17.05 -28.74
CA GLY A 243 -28.28 16.40 -27.45
C GLY A 243 -29.05 17.33 -26.53
N SER A 244 -29.98 16.76 -25.77
CA SER A 244 -30.96 17.54 -24.99
C SER A 244 -30.27 18.61 -24.14
N ASP A 245 -30.85 19.80 -24.14
CA ASP A 245 -30.48 20.85 -23.20
C ASP A 245 -30.77 20.36 -21.77
N VAL A 246 -29.72 20.24 -20.96
CA VAL A 246 -29.78 19.74 -19.58
C VAL A 246 -28.89 20.58 -18.65
N THR A 247 -29.18 20.54 -17.34
CA THR A 247 -28.29 21.06 -16.28
C THR A 247 -27.23 20.02 -15.90
N ILE A 248 -26.23 20.43 -15.13
CA ILE A 248 -25.27 19.51 -14.52
C ILE A 248 -25.95 18.61 -13.49
N ALA A 249 -26.86 19.14 -12.67
CA ALA A 249 -27.66 18.36 -11.73
C ALA A 249 -28.45 17.22 -12.43
N GLN A 250 -28.90 17.41 -13.67
CA GLN A 250 -29.54 16.36 -14.48
C GLN A 250 -28.55 15.33 -15.06
N ILE A 251 -27.29 15.71 -15.25
CA ILE A 251 -26.21 14.80 -15.66
C ILE A 251 -25.74 13.96 -14.48
N GLN A 252 -25.53 14.57 -13.31
CA GLN A 252 -25.11 13.87 -12.10
C GLN A 252 -26.25 13.00 -11.54
N GLY A 253 -27.44 13.58 -11.32
CA GLY A 253 -28.57 12.89 -10.73
C GLY A 253 -28.37 12.60 -9.23
N LYS A 254 -29.02 11.54 -8.75
CA LYS A 254 -29.07 11.14 -7.33
C LYS A 254 -28.65 9.68 -7.17
N SER A 255 -27.46 9.36 -7.68
CA SER A 255 -26.93 8.01 -7.80
C SER A 255 -25.45 8.05 -8.18
N HIS A 256 -24.68 7.06 -7.72
CA HIS A 256 -23.25 6.83 -8.08
C HIS A 256 -23.00 6.40 -9.55
N GLU A 257 -23.99 6.56 -10.42
CA GLU A 257 -23.87 6.44 -11.88
C GLU A 257 -24.88 7.41 -12.51
N SER A 258 -24.47 8.09 -13.58
CA SER A 258 -25.27 9.10 -14.26
C SER A 258 -26.53 8.52 -14.92
N PRO A 259 -27.74 9.10 -14.70
CA PRO A 259 -28.94 8.73 -15.43
C PRO A 259 -28.87 9.07 -16.94
N LEU A 260 -27.87 9.87 -17.35
CA LEU A 260 -27.66 10.28 -18.74
C LEU A 260 -26.45 9.58 -19.41
N VAL A 261 -25.86 8.57 -18.80
CA VAL A 261 -24.68 7.87 -19.37
C VAL A 261 -24.93 7.38 -20.81
N LYS A 262 -23.92 7.58 -21.68
CA LYS A 262 -23.91 7.31 -23.13
C LYS A 262 -24.87 8.19 -23.95
N GLN A 263 -25.59 9.13 -23.35
CA GLN A 263 -26.41 10.10 -24.08
C GLN A 263 -25.56 11.29 -24.54
N THR A 264 -25.82 11.78 -25.75
CA THR A 264 -25.33 13.07 -26.22
C THR A 264 -26.17 14.18 -25.58
N VAL A 265 -25.53 15.16 -24.95
CA VAL A 265 -26.18 16.24 -24.20
C VAL A 265 -25.61 17.61 -24.57
N THR A 266 -26.36 18.68 -24.26
CA THR A 266 -25.87 20.06 -24.33
C THR A 266 -26.07 20.76 -22.99
N VAL A 267 -24.99 21.28 -22.41
CA VAL A 267 -24.98 22.01 -21.12
C VAL A 267 -24.66 23.47 -21.39
N LYS A 268 -25.40 24.41 -20.76
CA LYS A 268 -25.36 25.84 -21.13
C LYS A 268 -25.25 26.74 -19.90
N ASN A 269 -24.48 27.82 -20.05
CA ASN A 269 -24.23 28.80 -18.99
C ASN A 269 -23.46 28.21 -17.79
N VAL A 270 -22.57 27.27 -18.04
CA VAL A 270 -21.65 26.74 -17.03
C VAL A 270 -20.37 27.58 -16.99
N VAL A 271 -19.78 27.75 -15.81
CA VAL A 271 -18.53 28.49 -15.61
C VAL A 271 -17.39 27.53 -15.23
N VAL A 272 -16.22 27.70 -15.85
CA VAL A 272 -15.02 26.93 -15.51
C VAL A 272 -14.54 27.31 -14.11
N THR A 273 -14.52 26.35 -13.20
CA THR A 273 -14.10 26.54 -11.80
C THR A 273 -12.61 26.27 -11.63
N TYR A 274 -12.10 25.23 -12.29
CA TYR A 274 -10.72 24.75 -12.13
C TYR A 274 -10.18 24.16 -13.43
N VAL A 275 -8.90 24.39 -13.71
CA VAL A 275 -8.18 23.75 -14.83
C VAL A 275 -7.07 22.89 -14.24
N ASP A 276 -7.17 21.58 -14.50
CA ASP A 276 -6.31 20.58 -13.88
C ASP A 276 -5.17 20.17 -14.82
N THR A 277 -5.51 19.76 -16.04
CA THR A 277 -4.56 19.38 -17.10
C THR A 277 -4.82 20.18 -18.38
N ASN A 278 -4.22 19.77 -19.51
CA ASN A 278 -4.56 20.27 -20.85
C ASN A 278 -5.66 19.43 -21.55
N SER A 279 -6.27 18.49 -20.82
CA SER A 279 -7.34 17.60 -21.29
C SER A 279 -8.53 17.50 -20.33
N ARG A 280 -8.39 17.95 -19.07
CA ARG A 280 -9.42 17.96 -18.03
C ARG A 280 -9.53 19.33 -17.38
N PHE A 281 -10.76 19.81 -17.29
CA PHE A 281 -11.17 20.98 -16.50
C PHE A 281 -12.53 20.70 -15.84
N PHE A 282 -12.88 21.51 -14.85
CA PHE A 282 -14.13 21.40 -14.11
C PHE A 282 -14.99 22.62 -14.36
N VAL A 283 -16.30 22.41 -14.40
CA VAL A 283 -17.31 23.47 -14.55
C VAL A 283 -18.38 23.34 -13.46
N GLN A 284 -19.08 24.44 -13.18
CA GLN A 284 -20.32 24.46 -12.40
C GLN A 284 -21.40 25.25 -13.12
N ASP A 285 -22.68 24.94 -12.83
CA ASP A 285 -23.81 25.74 -13.29
C ASP A 285 -23.79 27.14 -12.66
N LEU A 286 -24.09 28.18 -13.45
CA LEU A 286 -24.26 29.55 -12.93
C LEU A 286 -25.60 29.77 -12.21
N ASN A 287 -26.52 28.83 -12.33
CA ASN A 287 -27.83 28.82 -11.68
C ASN A 287 -28.03 27.40 -11.13
N PRO A 288 -27.50 27.08 -9.93
CA PRO A 288 -27.65 25.76 -9.33
C PRO A 288 -29.12 25.42 -9.03
N ASP A 289 -29.44 24.14 -8.80
CA ASP A 289 -30.82 23.72 -8.47
C ASP A 289 -31.19 23.78 -6.98
N ASP A 290 -30.24 24.17 -6.13
CA ASP A 290 -30.33 24.28 -4.67
C ASP A 290 -30.66 22.95 -3.94
N ASP A 291 -30.57 21.79 -4.61
CA ASP A 291 -30.86 20.48 -4.02
C ASP A 291 -29.56 19.77 -3.57
N PRO A 292 -29.35 19.55 -2.25
CA PRO A 292 -28.09 19.04 -1.72
C PRO A 292 -27.78 17.58 -2.08
N ALA A 293 -28.72 16.87 -2.71
CA ALA A 293 -28.54 15.50 -3.20
C ALA A 293 -28.33 15.40 -4.71
N THR A 294 -28.06 16.52 -5.38
CA THR A 294 -27.53 16.61 -6.74
C THR A 294 -26.21 17.39 -6.71
N SER A 295 -25.30 17.10 -7.64
CA SER A 295 -24.12 17.95 -7.84
C SER A 295 -24.35 18.93 -9.01
N ASP A 296 -24.08 20.22 -8.77
CA ASP A 296 -23.99 21.25 -9.80
C ASP A 296 -22.59 21.31 -10.47
N GLY A 297 -21.67 20.42 -10.10
CA GLY A 297 -20.28 20.36 -10.59
C GLY A 297 -20.03 19.21 -11.56
N LEU A 298 -19.19 19.43 -12.58
CA LEU A 298 -18.93 18.44 -13.61
C LEU A 298 -17.46 18.42 -14.07
N ASN A 299 -16.90 17.22 -14.15
CA ASN A 299 -15.63 16.93 -14.82
C ASN A 299 -15.84 16.93 -16.36
N VAL A 300 -15.04 17.70 -17.09
CA VAL A 300 -15.11 17.80 -18.55
C VAL A 300 -13.79 17.37 -19.18
N TYR A 301 -13.87 16.35 -20.04
CA TYR A 301 -12.74 15.84 -20.80
C TYR A 301 -12.78 16.34 -22.25
N MET A 302 -11.78 17.14 -22.63
CA MET A 302 -11.50 17.49 -24.03
C MET A 302 -10.02 17.84 -24.21
N SER A 303 -9.32 17.09 -25.07
CA SER A 303 -7.90 17.35 -25.39
C SER A 303 -7.69 18.73 -26.01
N LYS A 304 -6.77 19.53 -25.43
CA LYS A 304 -6.37 20.87 -25.89
C LYS A 304 -7.52 21.91 -25.87
N HIS A 305 -8.42 21.81 -24.90
CA HIS A 305 -9.57 22.71 -24.68
C HIS A 305 -9.24 24.22 -24.64
N ASN A 306 -8.04 24.61 -24.18
CA ASN A 306 -7.58 26.01 -24.04
C ASN A 306 -8.42 26.95 -23.14
N VAL A 307 -9.51 26.47 -22.51
CA VAL A 307 -10.32 27.24 -21.55
C VAL A 307 -9.55 27.62 -20.28
N LYS A 308 -10.08 28.62 -19.55
CA LYS A 308 -9.52 29.15 -18.29
C LYS A 308 -10.62 29.27 -17.24
N ALA A 309 -10.24 29.25 -15.96
CA ALA A 309 -11.16 29.54 -14.87
C ALA A 309 -11.84 30.91 -15.05
N GLY A 310 -13.15 30.96 -14.83
CA GLY A 310 -14.01 32.12 -15.11
C GLY A 310 -14.49 32.26 -16.56
N ASP A 311 -14.10 31.38 -17.49
CA ASP A 311 -14.75 31.29 -18.80
C ASP A 311 -16.17 30.71 -18.65
N VAL A 312 -17.16 31.30 -19.32
CA VAL A 312 -18.54 30.79 -19.37
C VAL A 312 -18.77 30.12 -20.72
N LEU A 313 -19.32 28.90 -20.68
CA LEU A 313 -19.35 27.98 -21.80
C LEU A 313 -20.77 27.47 -22.11
N THR A 314 -20.97 27.12 -23.38
CA THR A 314 -21.86 26.05 -23.81
C THR A 314 -20.98 24.85 -24.17
N LEU A 315 -21.37 23.66 -23.73
CA LEU A 315 -20.69 22.40 -23.97
C LEU A 315 -21.66 21.43 -24.66
N SER A 316 -21.20 20.72 -25.69
CA SER A 316 -21.88 19.50 -26.16
C SER A 316 -20.90 18.32 -26.10
N GLY A 317 -21.42 17.13 -25.77
CA GLY A 317 -20.61 15.94 -25.58
C GLY A 317 -21.45 14.72 -25.23
N VAL A 318 -20.76 13.61 -24.96
CA VAL A 318 -21.36 12.38 -24.46
C VAL A 318 -21.06 12.26 -22.97
N VAL A 319 -22.06 11.91 -22.16
CA VAL A 319 -21.86 11.59 -20.74
C VAL A 319 -21.25 10.19 -20.60
N GLU A 320 -20.17 10.05 -19.83
CA GLU A 320 -19.47 8.80 -19.59
C GLU A 320 -19.22 8.56 -18.10
N GLU A 321 -19.35 7.32 -17.66
CA GLU A 321 -18.78 6.84 -16.39
C GLU A 321 -17.28 6.60 -16.56
N TYR A 322 -16.45 7.46 -15.98
CA TYR A 322 -15.00 7.38 -16.09
C TYR A 322 -14.36 6.68 -14.89
N LEU A 323 -13.84 5.47 -15.12
CA LEU A 323 -13.07 4.76 -14.10
C LEU A 323 -11.65 5.36 -14.00
N SER A 324 -11.34 5.98 -12.86
CA SER A 324 -10.17 6.84 -12.71
C SER A 324 -8.87 6.09 -12.35
N SER A 325 -7.93 6.78 -11.70
CA SER A 325 -6.71 6.15 -11.18
C SER A 325 -7.00 5.38 -9.89
N GLY A 326 -6.55 4.14 -9.85
CA GLY A 326 -6.81 3.17 -8.77
C GLY A 326 -5.98 1.91 -9.00
N TYR A 327 -6.06 0.94 -8.09
CA TYR A 327 -5.31 -0.32 -8.14
C TYR A 327 -5.73 -1.23 -9.33
N ASP A 328 -5.13 -2.42 -9.48
CA ASP A 328 -5.40 -3.28 -10.64
C ASP A 328 -6.84 -3.83 -10.62
N GLU A 329 -7.38 -4.05 -9.42
CA GLU A 329 -8.73 -4.51 -9.10
C GLU A 329 -9.85 -3.44 -9.27
N LYS A 330 -9.49 -2.18 -9.57
CA LYS A 330 -10.42 -1.01 -9.53
C LYS A 330 -11.73 -1.17 -10.28
N ALA A 331 -11.76 -1.94 -11.37
CA ALA A 331 -12.98 -2.25 -12.13
C ALA A 331 -14.05 -3.03 -11.33
N THR A 332 -13.69 -3.51 -10.13
CA THR A 332 -14.59 -4.20 -9.20
C THR A 332 -14.68 -3.55 -7.82
N THR A 333 -13.80 -2.59 -7.47
CA THR A 333 -13.70 -2.00 -6.12
C THR A 333 -13.98 -0.50 -6.07
N ASP A 334 -13.59 0.25 -7.10
CA ASP A 334 -13.64 1.71 -7.13
C ASP A 334 -14.93 2.18 -7.83
N LEU A 335 -15.54 3.26 -7.35
CA LEU A 335 -16.60 3.99 -8.05
C LEU A 335 -16.07 4.56 -9.38
N THR A 336 -16.99 4.99 -10.24
CA THR A 336 -16.67 5.79 -11.42
C THR A 336 -16.75 7.28 -11.10
N VAL A 337 -16.48 8.13 -12.08
CA VAL A 337 -16.58 9.59 -12.03
C VAL A 337 -17.48 10.01 -13.19
N THR A 338 -18.51 10.81 -12.94
CA THR A 338 -19.36 11.31 -14.03
C THR A 338 -18.57 12.33 -14.84
N GLN A 339 -18.48 12.13 -16.17
CA GLN A 339 -17.79 13.08 -17.05
C GLN A 339 -18.55 13.42 -18.31
N LEU A 340 -18.32 14.64 -18.82
CA LEU A 340 -18.66 15.00 -20.19
C LEU A 340 -17.43 14.85 -21.10
N LYS A 341 -17.45 13.86 -21.99
CA LYS A 341 -16.52 13.75 -23.13
C LYS A 341 -16.98 14.76 -24.18
N ALA A 342 -16.49 15.99 -24.07
CA ALA A 342 -16.97 17.11 -24.88
C ALA A 342 -16.48 17.02 -26.32
N SER A 343 -17.42 17.09 -27.26
CA SER A 343 -17.19 17.19 -28.70
C SER A 343 -17.11 18.63 -29.19
N SER A 344 -17.71 19.58 -28.44
CA SER A 344 -17.61 21.02 -28.70
C SER A 344 -17.49 21.83 -27.40
N ILE A 345 -16.82 22.97 -27.51
CA ILE A 345 -16.80 24.04 -26.50
C ILE A 345 -17.07 25.36 -27.23
N GLU A 346 -18.15 26.03 -26.88
CA GLU A 346 -18.41 27.42 -27.26
C GLU A 346 -18.21 28.30 -26.03
N LYS A 347 -17.26 29.24 -26.07
CA LYS A 347 -17.13 30.26 -25.02
C LYS A 347 -18.13 31.39 -25.27
N THR A 348 -19.19 31.43 -24.47
CA THR A 348 -20.27 32.42 -24.55
C THR A 348 -19.99 33.69 -23.75
N GLY A 349 -19.11 33.63 -22.73
CA GLY A 349 -18.78 34.81 -21.92
C GLY A 349 -17.69 34.57 -20.87
N THR A 350 -17.72 35.38 -19.82
CA THR A 350 -16.88 35.23 -18.61
C THR A 350 -17.67 35.66 -17.37
N SER A 351 -17.45 34.97 -16.25
CA SER A 351 -18.08 35.23 -14.95
C SER A 351 -17.01 35.11 -13.85
N PRO A 352 -17.18 35.75 -12.68
CA PRO A 352 -16.53 35.27 -11.46
C PRO A 352 -16.79 33.77 -11.27
N VAL A 353 -15.78 33.06 -10.76
CA VAL A 353 -15.95 31.69 -10.26
C VAL A 353 -16.88 31.74 -9.04
N PRO A 354 -17.80 30.76 -8.84
CA PRO A 354 -18.68 30.72 -7.68
C PRO A 354 -17.91 30.73 -6.35
N ALA A 355 -18.58 31.15 -5.27
CA ALA A 355 -18.03 30.96 -3.93
C ALA A 355 -18.00 29.45 -3.62
N PRO A 356 -16.90 28.92 -3.06
CA PRO A 356 -16.81 27.49 -2.78
C PRO A 356 -17.64 27.12 -1.54
N VAL A 357 -18.19 25.90 -1.57
CA VAL A 357 -18.92 25.31 -0.43
C VAL A 357 -17.93 24.97 0.69
N VAL A 358 -18.08 25.55 1.88
CA VAL A 358 -17.14 25.34 2.98
C VAL A 358 -17.48 24.06 3.75
N LEU A 359 -16.58 23.07 3.66
CA LEU A 359 -16.67 21.80 4.37
C LEU A 359 -16.46 22.01 5.87
N GLY A 360 -17.33 21.44 6.70
CA GLY A 360 -17.36 21.68 8.14
C GLY A 360 -18.11 22.96 8.55
N GLN A 361 -18.79 23.64 7.62
CA GLN A 361 -19.63 24.79 7.90
C GLN A 361 -20.93 24.78 7.09
N ASP A 362 -20.82 24.82 5.76
CA ASP A 362 -21.96 24.91 4.83
C ASP A 362 -22.49 23.51 4.47
N ARG A 363 -21.59 22.53 4.37
CA ARG A 363 -21.87 21.10 4.27
C ARG A 363 -20.99 20.35 5.29
N VAL A 364 -21.57 19.38 5.99
CA VAL A 364 -20.90 18.55 7.01
C VAL A 364 -21.16 17.08 6.70
N ALA A 365 -20.10 16.27 6.63
CA ALA A 365 -20.22 14.85 6.34
C ALA A 365 -20.95 14.10 7.48
N PRO A 366 -21.84 13.13 7.18
CA PRO A 366 -22.44 12.26 8.19
C PRO A 366 -21.37 11.54 9.00
N GLN A 367 -21.42 11.65 10.34
CA GLN A 367 -20.33 11.19 11.20
C GLN A 367 -20.28 9.66 11.33
N ASN A 368 -19.13 9.08 11.00
CA ASN A 368 -18.75 7.67 11.13
C ASN A 368 -19.54 6.65 10.27
N ILE A 369 -20.66 7.05 9.65
CA ILE A 369 -21.43 6.25 8.70
C ILE A 369 -20.83 6.45 7.30
N ILE A 370 -20.26 5.40 6.71
CA ILE A 370 -19.87 5.39 5.30
C ILE A 370 -21.11 5.19 4.43
N ASP A 371 -21.83 4.12 4.71
CA ASP A 371 -23.04 3.63 4.06
C ASP A 371 -23.83 2.83 5.11
N SER A 372 -25.17 2.93 5.08
CA SER A 372 -26.07 2.38 6.11
C SER A 372 -27.05 1.33 5.61
N ASP A 373 -27.23 1.18 4.29
CA ASP A 373 -28.23 0.28 3.69
C ASP A 373 -27.73 -0.63 2.54
N GLY A 374 -26.45 -0.51 2.15
CA GLY A 374 -25.83 -1.27 1.06
C GLY A 374 -25.98 -0.59 -0.31
N MET A 375 -25.86 0.73 -0.38
CA MET A 375 -26.08 1.57 -1.57
C MET A 375 -27.47 1.39 -2.19
N SER A 376 -28.50 1.17 -1.36
CA SER A 376 -29.87 0.86 -1.78
C SER A 376 -30.72 2.12 -1.99
N ALA A 377 -30.39 3.21 -1.30
CA ALA A 377 -30.90 4.56 -1.49
C ALA A 377 -29.73 5.57 -1.58
N PHE A 378 -29.98 6.75 -2.15
CA PHE A 378 -29.01 7.85 -2.21
C PHE A 378 -29.40 8.94 -1.21
N ASN A 379 -28.58 9.13 -0.18
CA ASN A 379 -28.96 9.76 1.08
C ASN A 379 -27.79 10.53 1.75
N PRO A 380 -27.31 11.63 1.15
CA PRO A 380 -26.14 12.39 1.61
C PRO A 380 -26.28 13.08 2.99
N GLU A 381 -27.44 12.99 3.64
CA GLU A 381 -27.65 13.42 5.03
C GLU A 381 -27.29 12.34 6.07
N GLN A 382 -27.20 11.07 5.66
CA GLN A 382 -26.93 9.93 6.55
C GLN A 382 -25.67 9.16 6.15
N ASP A 383 -25.34 9.12 4.85
CA ASP A 383 -24.29 8.26 4.30
C ASP A 383 -23.15 9.10 3.73
N ALA A 384 -21.93 8.94 4.27
CA ALA A 384 -20.77 9.74 3.83
C ALA A 384 -20.32 9.42 2.39
N LEU A 385 -20.65 8.23 1.87
CA LEU A 385 -20.43 7.85 0.47
C LEU A 385 -21.22 8.77 -0.47
N ASP A 386 -22.53 8.89 -0.24
CA ASP A 386 -23.44 9.77 -0.98
C ASP A 386 -23.13 11.26 -0.75
N PHE A 387 -22.73 11.62 0.48
CA PHE A 387 -22.33 12.99 0.81
C PHE A 387 -21.24 13.50 -0.12
N TRP A 388 -20.21 12.69 -0.38
CA TRP A 388 -19.12 13.07 -1.27
C TRP A 388 -19.49 12.95 -2.75
N GLU A 389 -20.31 11.97 -3.14
CA GLU A 389 -20.85 11.85 -4.51
C GLU A 389 -21.68 13.10 -4.89
N SER A 390 -22.57 13.55 -4.00
CA SER A 390 -23.36 14.79 -4.17
C SER A 390 -22.52 16.08 -4.19
N LEU A 391 -21.21 15.99 -4.02
CA LEU A 391 -20.25 17.08 -4.16
C LEU A 391 -19.28 16.89 -5.34
N GLU A 392 -19.40 15.82 -6.15
CA GLU A 392 -18.45 15.54 -7.24
C GLU A 392 -18.29 16.73 -8.17
N GLY A 393 -17.05 17.16 -8.42
CA GLY A 393 -16.73 18.28 -9.30
C GLY A 393 -17.10 19.66 -8.76
N ILE A 394 -17.86 19.78 -7.66
CA ILE A 394 -18.15 21.06 -6.99
C ILE A 394 -16.87 21.61 -6.39
N LEU A 395 -16.63 22.91 -6.61
CA LEU A 395 -15.60 23.67 -5.94
C LEU A 395 -15.94 23.79 -4.44
N VAL A 396 -15.29 22.96 -3.64
CA VAL A 396 -15.39 22.98 -2.18
C VAL A 396 -14.19 23.71 -1.57
N ALA A 397 -14.29 24.05 -0.29
CA ALA A 397 -13.22 24.68 0.48
C ALA A 397 -13.11 24.09 1.89
N VAL A 398 -11.91 24.22 2.46
CA VAL A 398 -11.65 24.02 3.89
C VAL A 398 -10.84 25.22 4.40
N ASP A 399 -11.32 25.83 5.50
CA ASP A 399 -10.70 27.00 6.13
C ASP A 399 -9.88 26.58 7.36
N ASP A 400 -8.73 27.25 7.54
CA ASP A 400 -7.82 27.11 8.69
C ASP A 400 -7.44 25.64 8.98
N ALA A 401 -7.17 24.88 7.90
CA ALA A 401 -7.06 23.43 7.92
C ALA A 401 -5.90 22.89 8.78
N LYS A 402 -6.21 21.94 9.67
CA LYS A 402 -5.27 21.24 10.55
C LYS A 402 -4.80 19.94 9.90
N VAL A 403 -3.49 19.71 9.81
CA VAL A 403 -2.89 18.52 9.19
C VAL A 403 -2.82 17.37 10.19
N LEU A 404 -3.36 16.21 9.81
CA LEU A 404 -3.56 15.07 10.71
C LEU A 404 -2.38 14.10 10.79
N GLY A 405 -1.42 14.24 9.88
CA GLY A 405 -0.30 13.33 9.70
C GLY A 405 0.50 13.65 8.44
N PRO A 406 1.52 12.85 8.14
CA PRO A 406 2.49 13.15 7.09
C PRO A 406 1.90 13.04 5.69
N SER A 407 2.30 13.96 4.82
CA SER A 407 1.94 13.94 3.41
C SER A 407 2.65 12.79 2.66
N LYS A 408 1.96 12.20 1.68
CA LYS A 408 2.51 11.16 0.80
C LYS A 408 1.74 11.17 -0.53
N TYR A 409 2.40 10.88 -1.66
CA TYR A 409 1.78 10.87 -2.99
C TYR A 409 1.04 12.17 -3.37
N LYS A 410 1.53 13.33 -2.90
CA LYS A 410 0.88 14.65 -2.98
C LYS A 410 -0.44 14.80 -2.21
N GLU A 411 -0.79 13.85 -1.35
CA GLU A 411 -1.97 13.90 -0.51
C GLU A 411 -1.65 14.50 0.85
N ILE A 412 -2.55 15.34 1.37
CA ILE A 412 -2.56 15.85 2.74
C ILE A 412 -3.96 15.61 3.31
N TYR A 413 -4.05 14.99 4.48
CA TYR A 413 -5.32 14.73 5.14
C TYR A 413 -5.54 15.74 6.27
N VAL A 414 -6.67 16.44 6.23
CA VAL A 414 -6.95 17.57 7.12
C VAL A 414 -8.31 17.49 7.80
N LEU A 415 -8.46 18.28 8.87
CA LEU A 415 -9.76 18.71 9.39
C LEU A 415 -9.90 20.24 9.28
N PRO A 416 -11.13 20.76 9.14
CA PRO A 416 -11.41 22.20 9.23
C PRO A 416 -10.91 22.83 10.54
N GLY A 417 -10.52 24.11 10.51
CA GLY A 417 -10.01 24.82 11.69
C GLY A 417 -11.00 24.90 12.85
N ASN A 418 -12.30 24.94 12.53
CA ASN A 418 -13.42 24.93 13.49
C ASN A 418 -13.77 23.53 14.03
N THR A 419 -13.07 22.46 13.64
CA THR A 419 -13.44 21.08 13.99
C THR A 419 -13.58 20.86 15.50
N THR A 420 -14.60 20.07 15.87
CA THR A 420 -14.90 19.60 17.22
C THR A 420 -14.41 18.18 17.49
N ALA A 421 -13.78 17.53 16.50
CA ALA A 421 -13.28 16.16 16.64
C ALA A 421 -12.19 16.06 17.73
N LEU A 422 -12.15 14.92 18.44
CA LEU A 422 -11.16 14.66 19.47
C LEU A 422 -9.80 14.32 18.84
N LEU A 423 -8.89 15.30 18.86
CA LEU A 423 -7.53 15.10 18.39
C LEU A 423 -6.70 14.31 19.43
N ASN A 424 -5.78 13.49 18.93
CA ASN A 424 -4.79 12.77 19.72
C ASN A 424 -3.59 13.70 20.06
N LYS A 425 -2.60 13.20 20.81
CA LYS A 425 -1.53 14.08 21.34
C LYS A 425 -0.62 14.71 20.27
N VAL A 426 -0.64 14.20 19.03
CA VAL A 426 0.15 14.74 17.90
C VAL A 426 -0.67 15.68 17.00
N GLY A 427 -1.91 15.99 17.37
CA GLY A 427 -2.82 16.83 16.57
C GLY A 427 -3.52 16.10 15.42
N GLY A 428 -3.31 14.79 15.27
CA GLY A 428 -4.04 13.92 14.36
C GLY A 428 -5.32 13.36 14.98
N ILE A 429 -5.99 12.46 14.27
CA ILE A 429 -7.15 11.71 14.77
C ILE A 429 -6.86 10.21 14.79
N THR A 430 -7.30 9.51 15.83
CA THR A 430 -7.11 8.05 15.98
C THR A 430 -8.35 7.30 15.48
N LEU A 431 -8.15 6.17 14.81
CA LEU A 431 -9.23 5.26 14.39
C LEU A 431 -9.87 4.59 15.61
N ARG A 432 -11.20 4.45 15.65
CA ARG A 432 -11.94 3.94 16.82
C ARG A 432 -12.79 2.71 16.47
N PRO A 433 -13.13 1.84 17.44
CA PRO A 433 -13.97 0.65 17.21
C PRO A 433 -15.39 0.96 16.71
N ASP A 434 -15.86 2.19 16.91
CA ASP A 434 -17.17 2.72 16.55
C ASP A 434 -17.10 3.89 15.55
N GLY A 435 -15.91 4.18 14.99
CA GLY A 435 -15.67 5.41 14.25
C GLY A 435 -14.70 5.31 13.07
N ASN A 436 -15.22 5.57 11.86
CA ASN A 436 -14.47 5.65 10.60
C ASN A 436 -13.83 7.03 10.34
N ASN A 437 -14.13 8.05 11.15
CA ASN A 437 -13.64 9.43 10.99
C ASN A 437 -13.95 10.05 9.61
N THR A 438 -15.22 9.99 9.21
CA THR A 438 -15.72 10.47 7.90
C THR A 438 -15.63 11.98 7.71
N GLU A 439 -15.40 12.74 8.80
CA GLU A 439 -15.13 14.18 8.77
C GLU A 439 -13.76 14.57 8.19
N ILE A 440 -12.86 13.60 7.97
CA ILE A 440 -11.54 13.82 7.37
C ILE A 440 -11.70 14.27 5.91
N ILE A 441 -10.96 15.32 5.54
CA ILE A 441 -10.93 15.86 4.17
C ILE A 441 -9.57 15.51 3.54
N PRO A 442 -9.52 14.63 2.52
CA PRO A 442 -8.31 14.41 1.73
C PRO A 442 -8.12 15.54 0.72
N LEU A 443 -6.92 16.14 0.70
CA LEU A 443 -6.50 17.12 -0.30
C LEU A 443 -5.50 16.45 -1.23
N LEU A 444 -5.65 16.61 -2.55
CA LEU A 444 -4.71 16.13 -3.56
C LEU A 444 -4.07 17.32 -4.28
N LEU A 445 -2.77 17.50 -4.09
CA LEU A 445 -2.02 18.63 -4.62
C LEU A 445 -1.39 18.31 -5.99
N LYS A 446 -1.17 19.33 -6.83
CA LYS A 446 -0.51 19.14 -8.14
C LYS A 446 0.96 18.69 -8.01
N LYS A 447 1.63 19.04 -6.91
CA LYS A 447 3.00 18.68 -6.53
C LYS A 447 3.06 18.27 -5.07
N ASP A 448 4.07 17.47 -4.75
CA ASP A 448 4.40 17.09 -3.38
C ASP A 448 4.71 18.33 -2.51
N PHE A 449 4.42 18.21 -1.23
CA PHE A 449 4.46 19.29 -0.25
C PHE A 449 4.85 18.69 1.11
N GLU A 450 5.71 19.35 1.87
CA GLU A 450 6.20 18.82 3.15
C GLU A 450 5.29 19.27 4.30
N ALA A 451 4.63 18.31 4.96
CA ALA A 451 3.78 18.54 6.13
C ALA A 451 3.74 17.30 7.03
N LYS A 452 3.59 17.49 8.34
CA LYS A 452 3.48 16.46 9.39
C LYS A 452 2.23 16.70 10.25
N ALA A 453 1.93 15.78 11.17
CA ALA A 453 0.84 15.97 12.14
C ALA A 453 1.04 17.27 12.96
N GLY A 454 -0.06 17.99 13.21
CA GLY A 454 -0.08 19.22 14.01
C GLY A 454 0.30 20.49 13.25
N ASP A 455 0.86 20.39 12.04
CA ASP A 455 1.00 21.53 11.14
C ASP A 455 -0.38 22.06 10.71
N TYR A 456 -0.47 23.32 10.30
CA TYR A 456 -1.76 23.90 9.91
C TYR A 456 -1.64 25.05 8.92
N PHE A 457 -2.69 25.22 8.12
CA PHE A 457 -2.88 26.37 7.25
C PHE A 457 -3.66 27.48 7.96
N SER A 458 -3.41 28.73 7.60
CA SER A 458 -4.19 29.89 8.04
C SER A 458 -4.75 30.64 6.83
N GLY A 459 -6.06 30.55 6.63
CA GLY A 459 -6.78 30.89 5.41
C GLY A 459 -7.37 29.68 4.69
N ARG A 460 -7.88 29.93 3.48
CA ARG A 460 -8.69 28.98 2.70
C ARG A 460 -7.86 28.11 1.77
N LEU A 461 -8.14 26.81 1.76
CA LEU A 461 -7.80 25.87 0.69
C LEU A 461 -9.08 25.57 -0.10
N ALA A 462 -9.01 25.52 -1.43
CA ALA A 462 -10.19 25.29 -2.27
C ALA A 462 -9.84 24.52 -3.55
N GLY A 463 -10.81 23.77 -4.06
CA GLY A 463 -10.66 22.90 -5.24
C GLY A 463 -11.93 22.11 -5.56
N PRO A 464 -12.08 21.55 -6.78
CA PRO A 464 -13.16 20.62 -7.08
C PRO A 464 -12.96 19.29 -6.35
N VAL A 465 -14.05 18.62 -5.98
CA VAL A 465 -14.02 17.21 -5.54
C VAL A 465 -13.72 16.29 -6.72
N TRP A 466 -12.90 15.27 -6.48
CA TRP A 466 -12.48 14.26 -7.44
C TRP A 466 -12.30 12.90 -6.75
N TYR A 467 -12.60 11.80 -7.44
CA TYR A 467 -12.48 10.44 -6.90
C TYR A 467 -11.31 9.64 -7.49
N SER A 468 -10.52 8.96 -6.64
CA SER A 468 -9.44 8.04 -7.06
C SER A 468 -8.92 7.16 -5.91
N TYR A 469 -8.50 5.92 -6.22
CA TYR A 469 -8.00 4.93 -5.25
C TYR A 469 -8.97 4.72 -4.06
N THR A 470 -10.23 4.38 -4.34
CA THR A 470 -11.31 4.20 -3.35
C THR A 470 -11.54 5.39 -2.38
N ASN A 471 -11.23 6.62 -2.80
CA ASN A 471 -11.34 7.83 -1.96
C ASN A 471 -11.69 9.08 -2.77
N TYR A 472 -12.57 9.93 -2.21
CA TYR A 472 -12.80 11.30 -2.66
C TYR A 472 -11.73 12.26 -2.14
N LYS A 473 -11.38 13.28 -2.93
CA LYS A 473 -10.26 14.20 -2.68
C LYS A 473 -10.56 15.58 -3.26
N VAL A 474 -10.11 16.64 -2.59
CA VAL A 474 -10.21 18.03 -3.08
C VAL A 474 -8.95 18.36 -3.88
N LEU A 475 -9.08 18.77 -5.16
CA LEU A 475 -7.92 19.08 -6.02
C LEU A 475 -7.38 20.50 -5.76
N VAL A 476 -6.24 20.61 -5.08
CA VAL A 476 -5.66 21.90 -4.67
C VAL A 476 -4.42 22.25 -5.50
N ASP A 477 -4.35 23.47 -6.04
CA ASP A 477 -3.14 23.96 -6.71
C ASP A 477 -2.12 24.48 -5.68
N ASN A 478 -0.88 24.01 -5.74
CA ASN A 478 0.21 24.49 -4.88
C ASN A 478 0.45 26.00 -5.05
N ALA A 479 0.03 26.61 -6.17
CA ALA A 479 0.14 28.04 -6.42
C ALA A 479 -0.89 28.90 -5.66
N THR A 480 -1.91 28.29 -5.05
CA THR A 480 -2.98 28.99 -4.30
C THR A 480 -3.05 28.60 -2.82
N LEU A 481 -2.01 27.97 -2.29
CA LEU A 481 -1.93 27.64 -0.86
C LEU A 481 -1.88 28.94 -0.02
N PRO A 482 -2.64 29.02 1.09
CA PRO A 482 -2.55 30.12 2.04
C PRO A 482 -1.30 29.95 2.94
N THR A 483 -1.17 30.74 4.00
CA THR A 483 -0.05 30.63 4.94
C THR A 483 -0.01 29.24 5.56
N PHE A 484 1.11 28.53 5.44
CA PHE A 484 1.38 27.26 6.12
C PHE A 484 2.26 27.50 7.35
N ASN A 485 1.97 26.80 8.44
CA ASN A 485 2.60 26.98 9.74
C ASN A 485 3.06 25.64 10.30
N ASP A 486 4.30 25.60 10.80
CA ASP A 486 4.83 24.47 11.56
C ASP A 486 4.09 24.36 12.91
N GLY A 487 3.55 23.18 13.23
CA GLY A 487 2.90 22.91 14.50
C GLY A 487 3.85 22.81 15.70
N GLY A 488 5.16 22.76 15.46
CA GLY A 488 6.20 22.58 16.49
C GLY A 488 6.29 21.16 17.04
N LEU A 489 5.63 20.18 16.41
CA LEU A 489 5.70 18.78 16.80
C LEU A 489 7.11 18.20 16.53
N LEU A 490 7.70 17.58 17.55
CA LEU A 490 9.02 16.96 17.50
C LEU A 490 8.93 15.46 17.83
N PRO A 491 9.82 14.61 17.27
CA PRO A 491 9.93 13.19 17.63
C PRO A 491 10.13 12.95 19.12
N GLU A 492 9.46 11.95 19.67
CA GLU A 492 9.47 11.63 21.10
C GLU A 492 10.69 10.82 21.56
N LYS A 493 10.87 10.76 22.88
CA LYS A 493 11.76 9.86 23.60
C LYS A 493 10.95 9.22 24.73
N THR A 494 11.19 7.93 25.01
CA THR A 494 10.43 7.20 26.04
C THR A 494 10.53 7.84 27.42
N ALA A 495 9.39 7.88 28.11
CA ALA A 495 9.30 8.25 29.52
C ALA A 495 9.78 7.12 30.46
N ILE A 496 9.98 5.90 29.94
CA ILE A 496 10.50 4.77 30.72
C ILE A 496 11.99 4.98 31.05
N VAL A 497 12.26 5.25 32.32
CA VAL A 497 13.61 5.24 32.88
C VAL A 497 14.13 3.81 32.92
N LYS A 498 15.30 3.54 32.34
CA LYS A 498 15.90 2.20 32.37
C LYS A 498 16.29 1.79 33.79
N ASN A 499 15.89 0.60 34.21
CA ASN A 499 16.20 0.02 35.51
C ASN A 499 16.97 -1.29 35.34
N ASP A 500 18.08 -1.45 36.07
CA ASP A 500 18.93 -2.62 35.90
C ASP A 500 18.38 -3.91 36.52
N GLN A 501 17.39 -3.81 37.42
CA GLN A 501 16.68 -4.95 38.04
C GLN A 501 15.40 -5.36 37.28
N LYS A 502 15.11 -4.70 36.15
CA LYS A 502 14.00 -5.02 35.25
C LYS A 502 14.52 -5.35 33.87
N LEU A 503 13.73 -6.11 33.11
CA LEU A 503 14.00 -6.44 31.71
C LEU A 503 13.29 -5.43 30.79
N SER A 504 14.01 -4.84 29.85
CA SER A 504 13.43 -3.95 28.82
C SER A 504 13.32 -4.66 27.46
N ILE A 505 12.14 -4.68 26.87
CA ILE A 505 11.83 -5.34 25.59
C ILE A 505 11.15 -4.33 24.66
N ALA A 506 11.69 -4.15 23.46
CA ALA A 506 11.11 -3.30 22.43
C ALA A 506 10.57 -4.11 21.24
N SER A 507 9.66 -3.50 20.49
CA SER A 507 9.16 -3.96 19.19
C SER A 507 9.30 -2.83 18.18
N TYR A 508 9.86 -3.09 17.01
CA TYR A 508 10.01 -2.07 15.97
C TYR A 508 10.00 -2.70 14.57
N ASN A 509 8.97 -2.39 13.77
CA ASN A 509 9.03 -2.55 12.32
C ASN A 509 9.92 -1.45 11.74
N ILE A 510 11.00 -1.85 11.05
CA ILE A 510 12.03 -0.97 10.50
C ILE A 510 11.93 -0.76 8.97
N GLU A 511 10.80 -1.16 8.38
CA GLU A 511 10.37 -0.88 6.99
C GLU A 511 11.43 -1.30 5.95
N ASN A 512 11.35 -2.54 5.46
CA ASN A 512 12.17 -3.08 4.35
C ASN A 512 13.70 -2.89 4.50
N PHE A 513 14.24 -3.11 5.71
CA PHE A 513 15.63 -2.77 6.05
C PHE A 513 16.67 -3.77 5.52
N SER A 514 17.69 -3.29 4.79
CA SER A 514 18.71 -4.13 4.13
C SER A 514 20.16 -3.63 4.30
N ALA A 515 21.13 -4.47 3.96
CA ALA A 515 22.53 -4.04 3.78
C ALA A 515 22.76 -3.27 2.46
N ASP A 516 21.86 -3.36 1.48
CA ASP A 516 21.96 -2.64 0.22
C ASP A 516 21.69 -1.13 0.40
N LYS A 517 22.58 -0.32 -0.14
CA LYS A 517 22.51 1.15 -0.03
C LYS A 517 21.50 1.79 -0.99
N LYS A 518 20.95 1.05 -1.96
CA LYS A 518 19.90 1.56 -2.86
C LYS A 518 18.51 1.45 -2.24
N SER A 519 18.26 0.40 -1.47
CA SER A 519 16.99 0.14 -0.78
C SER A 519 16.96 0.68 0.66
N THR A 520 18.11 0.75 1.35
CA THR A 520 18.21 1.37 2.70
C THR A 520 19.34 2.41 2.72
N SER A 521 18.99 3.68 2.91
CA SER A 521 19.96 4.80 2.99
C SER A 521 20.79 4.76 4.29
N ASP A 522 21.97 5.39 4.30
CA ASP A 522 22.79 5.45 5.53
C ASP A 522 22.15 6.34 6.61
N GLU A 523 21.35 7.32 6.18
CA GLU A 523 20.50 8.18 6.99
C GLU A 523 19.43 7.36 7.73
N LYS A 524 18.72 6.46 7.02
CA LYS A 524 17.74 5.54 7.62
C LYS A 524 18.39 4.62 8.65
N VAL A 525 19.56 4.03 8.34
CA VAL A 525 20.33 3.23 9.33
C VAL A 525 20.69 4.06 10.56
N SER A 526 21.24 5.26 10.36
CA SER A 526 21.66 6.15 11.45
C SER A 526 20.48 6.57 12.32
N ARG A 527 19.31 6.83 11.72
CA ARG A 527 18.10 7.23 12.44
C ARG A 527 17.46 6.08 13.23
N ILE A 528 17.41 4.87 12.68
CA ILE A 528 16.94 3.66 13.39
C ILE A 528 17.89 3.32 14.54
N ALA A 529 19.21 3.42 14.32
CA ALA A 529 20.20 3.24 15.39
C ALA A 529 20.03 4.29 16.50
N ASN A 530 19.73 5.55 16.16
CA ASN A 530 19.37 6.58 17.14
C ASN A 530 18.09 6.23 17.92
N SER A 531 17.07 5.66 17.27
CA SER A 531 15.86 5.20 17.95
C SER A 531 16.17 4.21 19.07
N PHE A 532 17.03 3.22 18.83
CA PHE A 532 17.41 2.25 19.85
C PHE A 532 18.24 2.87 20.98
N VAL A 533 19.23 3.72 20.66
CA VAL A 533 20.16 4.26 21.66
C VAL A 533 19.54 5.37 22.49
N ASN A 534 18.94 6.36 21.82
CA ASN A 534 18.50 7.60 22.44
C ASN A 534 17.00 7.61 22.69
N ASP A 535 16.16 7.19 21.76
CA ASP A 535 14.72 7.36 21.89
C ASP A 535 14.10 6.27 22.79
N LEU A 536 14.66 5.05 22.75
CA LEU A 536 14.22 3.86 23.49
C LEU A 536 15.13 3.46 24.67
N ASN A 537 16.10 4.30 25.04
CA ASN A 537 17.01 4.09 26.18
C ASN A 537 17.80 2.74 26.18
N ASN A 538 18.17 2.23 25.00
CA ASN A 538 18.90 0.96 24.79
C ASN A 538 18.18 -0.27 25.38
N PRO A 539 17.12 -0.81 24.75
CA PRO A 539 16.38 -1.99 25.23
C PRO A 539 17.28 -3.23 25.41
N ASP A 540 16.92 -4.16 26.30
CA ASP A 540 17.70 -5.39 26.52
C ASP A 540 17.44 -6.46 25.46
N ILE A 541 16.21 -6.51 24.97
CA ILE A 541 15.75 -7.29 23.81
C ILE A 541 14.99 -6.34 22.88
N ILE A 542 15.13 -6.53 21.57
CA ILE A 542 14.39 -5.82 20.53
C ILE A 542 13.88 -6.89 19.56
N GLY A 543 12.56 -7.01 19.39
CA GLY A 543 11.99 -7.66 18.22
C GLY A 543 12.08 -6.74 17.00
N LEU A 544 12.79 -7.17 15.97
CA LEU A 544 12.86 -6.51 14.68
C LEU A 544 11.84 -7.11 13.73
N ILE A 545 11.09 -6.24 13.06
CA ILE A 545 10.14 -6.57 12.00
C ILE A 545 10.59 -5.86 10.71
N GLU A 546 10.42 -6.53 9.58
CA GLU A 546 10.91 -6.12 8.26
C GLU A 546 12.43 -6.02 8.08
N VAL A 547 13.15 -7.07 8.49
CA VAL A 547 14.52 -7.28 8.01
C VAL A 547 14.49 -7.95 6.62
N GLN A 548 15.17 -7.35 5.65
CA GLN A 548 15.43 -7.88 4.30
C GLN A 548 16.81 -8.53 4.18
N ASP A 549 17.00 -9.26 3.08
CA ASP A 549 18.24 -9.94 2.73
C ASP A 549 19.41 -8.96 2.55
N ASN A 550 20.63 -9.50 2.56
CA ASN A 550 21.88 -8.76 2.38
C ASN A 550 21.93 -7.94 1.07
N ASN A 551 21.12 -8.32 0.07
CA ASN A 551 20.99 -7.71 -1.25
C ASN A 551 19.66 -6.94 -1.43
N GLY A 552 18.89 -6.74 -0.36
CA GLY A 552 17.56 -6.12 -0.40
C GLY A 552 16.54 -6.98 -1.15
N ALA A 553 15.62 -6.36 -1.88
CA ALA A 553 14.62 -7.05 -2.71
C ALA A 553 15.19 -7.59 -4.05
N THR A 554 16.38 -8.19 -4.04
CA THR A 554 17.04 -8.72 -5.23
C THR A 554 16.82 -10.24 -5.32
N ASP A 555 15.88 -10.66 -6.17
CA ASP A 555 15.51 -12.08 -6.36
C ASP A 555 16.60 -12.88 -7.11
N ASP A 556 17.70 -13.20 -6.41
CA ASP A 556 18.80 -14.05 -6.88
C ASP A 556 18.94 -15.38 -6.11
N GLY A 557 18.07 -15.62 -5.13
CA GLY A 557 18.07 -16.79 -4.26
C GLY A 557 18.77 -16.60 -2.90
N THR A 558 19.33 -15.42 -2.63
CA THR A 558 19.85 -15.07 -1.30
C THR A 558 18.71 -14.97 -0.27
N THR A 559 18.83 -15.66 0.88
CA THR A 559 17.92 -15.50 2.03
C THR A 559 18.63 -15.14 3.34
N ASP A 560 19.93 -14.85 3.30
CA ASP A 560 20.72 -14.41 4.45
C ASP A 560 20.56 -12.89 4.70
N ALA A 561 20.35 -12.52 5.96
CA ALA A 561 20.26 -11.14 6.45
C ALA A 561 21.41 -10.76 7.42
N SER A 562 22.44 -11.61 7.57
CA SER A 562 23.53 -11.39 8.53
C SER A 562 24.27 -10.06 8.34
N LEU A 563 24.44 -9.58 7.10
CA LEU A 563 25.04 -8.28 6.80
C LEU A 563 24.04 -7.14 7.01
N SER A 564 22.74 -7.35 6.75
CA SER A 564 21.68 -6.38 7.06
C SER A 564 21.67 -6.10 8.57
N ALA A 565 21.59 -7.15 9.38
CA ALA A 565 21.67 -7.04 10.83
C ALA A 565 23.00 -6.43 11.30
N LYS A 566 24.14 -6.81 10.71
CA LYS A 566 25.45 -6.25 11.06
C LYS A 566 25.55 -4.75 10.76
N ARG A 567 25.02 -4.28 9.63
CA ARG A 567 24.99 -2.85 9.27
C ARG A 567 24.27 -2.02 10.35
N LEU A 568 23.20 -2.58 10.92
CA LEU A 568 22.45 -1.97 12.01
C LEU A 568 23.19 -2.02 13.36
N THR A 569 23.76 -3.17 13.74
CA THR A 569 24.49 -3.27 15.03
C THR A 569 25.80 -2.48 15.05
N ASP A 570 26.52 -2.41 13.93
CA ASP A 570 27.68 -1.52 13.77
C ASP A 570 27.29 -0.05 14.01
N ALA A 571 26.15 0.41 13.48
CA ALA A 571 25.67 1.77 13.65
C ALA A 571 25.23 2.07 15.11
N ILE A 572 24.49 1.15 15.74
CA ILE A 572 24.11 1.26 17.15
C ILE A 572 25.35 1.37 18.05
N LYS A 573 26.36 0.54 17.78
CA LYS A 573 27.65 0.53 18.49
C LYS A 573 28.46 1.82 18.26
N ALA A 574 28.41 2.38 17.05
CA ALA A 574 29.05 3.65 16.72
C ALA A 574 28.41 4.86 17.46
N LEU A 575 27.11 4.79 17.75
CA LEU A 575 26.40 5.76 18.60
C LEU A 575 26.61 5.52 20.11
N GLY A 576 27.43 4.54 20.50
CA GLY A 576 27.71 4.21 21.91
C GLY A 576 26.71 3.26 22.57
N GLY A 577 25.79 2.67 21.80
CA GLY A 577 24.85 1.66 22.28
C GLY A 577 25.48 0.29 22.57
N PRO A 578 24.69 -0.67 23.09
CA PRO A 578 25.14 -2.03 23.32
C PRO A 578 25.71 -2.73 22.09
N ASP A 579 26.60 -3.68 22.36
CA ASP A 579 27.13 -4.63 21.39
C ASP A 579 26.09 -5.74 21.17
N TYR A 580 25.00 -5.40 20.47
CA TYR A 580 23.86 -6.30 20.28
C TYR A 580 24.23 -7.53 19.44
N THR A 581 23.75 -8.69 19.89
CA THR A 581 23.78 -9.93 19.09
C THR A 581 22.46 -10.05 18.33
N TYR A 582 22.52 -10.44 17.05
CA TYR A 582 21.35 -10.74 16.22
C TYR A 582 21.07 -12.24 16.18
N VAL A 583 19.80 -12.62 16.12
CA VAL A 583 19.36 -13.98 15.83
C VAL A 583 18.02 -13.97 15.08
N ASP A 584 17.93 -14.78 14.03
CA ASP A 584 16.73 -15.06 13.26
C ASP A 584 16.73 -16.52 12.79
N ILE A 585 15.76 -16.88 11.94
CA ILE A 585 15.80 -18.10 11.13
C ILE A 585 15.45 -17.69 9.71
N ALA A 586 16.46 -17.70 8.84
CA ALA A 586 16.33 -17.39 7.42
C ALA A 586 15.23 -18.25 6.76
N PRO A 587 14.33 -17.65 5.95
CA PRO A 587 13.28 -18.38 5.26
C PRO A 587 13.80 -19.14 4.03
N GLU A 588 12.93 -19.98 3.47
CA GLU A 588 13.10 -20.53 2.11
C GLU A 588 12.74 -19.45 1.07
N ASN A 589 13.48 -19.40 -0.04
CA ASN A 589 13.39 -18.28 -0.99
C ASN A 589 11.97 -18.14 -1.61
N ASN A 590 11.40 -16.95 -1.47
CA ASN A 590 10.04 -16.56 -1.88
C ASN A 590 8.89 -17.41 -1.26
N VAL A 591 9.12 -18.10 -0.14
CA VAL A 591 8.08 -18.89 0.58
C VAL A 591 7.36 -18.07 1.67
N ASP A 592 8.09 -17.25 2.41
CA ASP A 592 7.54 -16.31 3.41
C ASP A 592 7.11 -15.00 2.71
N GLY A 593 6.07 -14.35 3.23
CA GLY A 593 5.46 -13.18 2.57
C GLY A 593 6.22 -11.86 2.72
N GLY A 594 6.04 -10.90 1.81
CA GLY A 594 6.64 -9.58 1.90
C GLY A 594 6.90 -8.94 0.55
N ALA A 595 7.92 -8.08 0.48
CA ALA A 595 8.49 -7.63 -0.79
C ALA A 595 9.06 -8.84 -1.57
N PRO A 596 8.67 -9.04 -2.85
CA PRO A 596 9.22 -10.11 -3.68
C PRO A 596 10.75 -10.07 -3.74
N GLY A 597 11.42 -11.23 -3.62
CA GLY A 597 12.88 -11.32 -3.68
C GLY A 597 13.65 -10.73 -2.49
N GLY A 598 12.98 -10.20 -1.45
CA GLY A 598 13.62 -9.67 -0.23
C GLY A 598 13.32 -10.46 1.05
N ASN A 599 12.64 -11.61 0.88
CA ASN A 599 12.40 -12.67 1.86
C ASN A 599 12.12 -12.19 3.30
N ILE A 600 11.26 -11.19 3.44
CA ILE A 600 11.09 -10.42 4.68
C ILE A 600 10.90 -11.34 5.90
N ARG A 601 11.71 -11.12 6.96
CA ARG A 601 11.63 -11.88 8.21
C ARG A 601 11.40 -10.99 9.43
N VAL A 602 11.11 -11.67 10.54
CA VAL A 602 11.27 -11.14 11.90
C VAL A 602 12.53 -11.72 12.54
N GLY A 603 13.13 -11.01 13.48
CA GLY A 603 14.31 -11.46 14.21
C GLY A 603 14.47 -10.72 15.54
N PHE A 604 15.54 -11.02 16.28
CA PHE A 604 15.83 -10.36 17.55
C PHE A 604 17.23 -9.73 17.58
N LEU A 605 17.33 -8.52 18.10
CA LEU A 605 18.56 -8.01 18.70
C LEU A 605 18.49 -8.17 20.21
N TYR A 606 19.55 -8.67 20.85
CA TYR A 606 19.63 -8.75 22.30
C TYR A 606 20.99 -8.34 22.85
N ASN A 607 21.00 -7.79 24.06
CA ASN A 607 22.21 -7.33 24.74
C ASN A 607 22.83 -8.48 25.55
N PRO A 608 23.96 -9.09 25.12
CA PRO A 608 24.54 -10.27 25.77
C PRO A 608 25.09 -9.99 27.18
N LYS A 609 25.20 -8.72 27.59
CA LYS A 609 25.56 -8.33 28.97
C LYS A 609 24.36 -8.33 29.93
N ARG A 610 23.14 -8.56 29.43
CA ARG A 610 21.87 -8.40 30.15
C ARG A 610 21.02 -9.67 30.09
N VAL A 611 20.92 -10.27 28.90
CA VAL A 611 20.20 -11.52 28.65
C VAL A 611 21.07 -12.48 27.85
N GLN A 612 20.76 -13.76 27.96
CA GLN A 612 21.31 -14.82 27.12
C GLN A 612 20.16 -15.62 26.54
N LEU A 613 20.33 -16.22 25.35
CA LEU A 613 19.47 -17.31 24.92
C LEU A 613 19.68 -18.52 25.84
N SER A 614 18.65 -19.34 26.03
CA SER A 614 18.78 -20.60 26.78
C SER A 614 19.73 -21.60 26.09
N GLU A 615 20.30 -22.53 26.86
CA GLU A 615 21.27 -23.53 26.39
C GLU A 615 20.61 -24.65 25.57
N LYS A 616 20.05 -24.27 24.41
CA LYS A 616 19.27 -25.12 23.49
C LYS A 616 19.64 -24.77 22.04
N PRO A 617 19.52 -25.68 21.07
CA PRO A 617 19.76 -25.37 19.66
C PRO A 617 18.76 -24.33 19.13
N VAL A 618 19.15 -23.58 18.11
CA VAL A 618 18.23 -22.84 17.24
C VAL A 618 17.62 -23.83 16.24
N GLY A 619 16.32 -23.75 15.99
CA GLY A 619 15.62 -24.59 15.02
C GLY A 619 15.90 -24.18 13.56
N GLY A 620 15.71 -25.11 12.63
CA GLY A 620 15.72 -24.83 11.20
C GLY A 620 14.42 -24.19 10.68
N VAL A 621 14.41 -23.87 9.38
CA VAL A 621 13.33 -23.12 8.71
C VAL A 621 11.94 -23.78 8.77
N ASN A 622 11.91 -25.10 8.87
CA ASN A 622 10.70 -25.92 8.97
C ASN A 622 10.57 -26.66 10.32
N ASP A 623 11.45 -26.37 11.29
CA ASP A 623 11.40 -27.02 12.61
C ASP A 623 10.43 -26.29 13.53
N ALA A 624 9.36 -26.98 13.94
CA ALA A 624 8.37 -26.44 14.86
C ALA A 624 8.93 -26.33 16.29
N VAL A 625 8.94 -25.11 16.83
CA VAL A 625 9.18 -24.89 18.27
C VAL A 625 7.95 -25.31 19.07
N SER A 626 8.20 -25.90 20.23
CA SER A 626 7.18 -26.55 21.07
C SER A 626 7.54 -26.42 22.54
N TRP A 627 6.54 -26.57 23.42
CA TRP A 627 6.76 -26.49 24.86
C TRP A 627 7.17 -27.85 25.46
N THR A 628 7.99 -27.77 26.50
CA THR A 628 8.45 -28.89 27.33
C THR A 628 8.36 -28.48 28.80
N ALA A 629 8.49 -29.44 29.71
CA ALA A 629 8.60 -29.15 31.16
C ALA A 629 9.76 -28.19 31.53
N ASN A 630 10.72 -27.97 30.63
CA ASN A 630 11.86 -27.06 30.82
C ASN A 630 11.79 -25.80 29.91
N GLY A 631 10.59 -25.40 29.48
CA GLY A 631 10.37 -24.30 28.54
C GLY A 631 10.39 -24.78 27.08
N LEU A 632 10.80 -23.94 26.13
CA LEU A 632 10.81 -24.28 24.70
C LEU A 632 11.72 -25.46 24.35
N SER A 633 11.44 -26.17 23.26
CA SER A 633 12.31 -27.22 22.72
C SER A 633 13.59 -26.69 22.08
N HIS A 634 13.56 -25.44 21.61
CA HIS A 634 14.67 -24.73 20.97
C HIS A 634 14.90 -23.39 21.69
N SER A 635 16.10 -22.81 21.59
CA SER A 635 16.38 -21.48 22.14
C SER A 635 15.76 -20.37 21.29
N VAL A 636 15.72 -20.58 19.97
CA VAL A 636 14.95 -19.81 18.99
C VAL A 636 14.33 -20.78 17.98
N GLY A 637 13.06 -20.58 17.60
CA GLY A 637 12.37 -21.46 16.65
C GLY A 637 11.06 -20.87 16.10
N ARG A 638 10.59 -21.39 14.97
CA ARG A 638 9.36 -20.94 14.30
C ARG A 638 8.13 -21.68 14.86
N ILE A 639 7.02 -20.96 15.06
CA ILE A 639 5.77 -21.56 15.57
C ILE A 639 5.00 -22.22 14.41
N ASP A 640 4.86 -23.55 14.47
CA ASP A 640 4.14 -24.39 13.50
C ASP A 640 4.41 -24.02 12.01
N PRO A 641 5.68 -23.96 11.55
CA PRO A 641 6.06 -23.35 10.27
C PRO A 641 5.48 -24.06 9.04
N THR A 642 5.07 -25.32 9.17
CA THR A 642 4.46 -26.11 8.09
C THR A 642 2.95 -25.91 7.96
N ASN A 643 2.32 -25.11 8.82
CA ASN A 643 0.89 -24.84 8.77
C ASN A 643 0.50 -24.08 7.48
N PRO A 644 -0.54 -24.52 6.72
CA PRO A 644 -1.01 -23.81 5.53
C PRO A 644 -1.40 -22.34 5.76
N ALA A 645 -1.73 -21.94 6.99
CA ALA A 645 -2.02 -20.54 7.33
C ALA A 645 -0.82 -19.59 7.08
N TRP A 646 0.41 -20.09 7.14
CA TRP A 646 1.64 -19.33 6.87
C TRP A 646 1.99 -19.19 5.37
N ALA A 647 1.15 -19.66 4.46
CA ALA A 647 1.39 -19.54 3.02
C ALA A 647 1.50 -18.06 2.60
N SER A 648 2.68 -17.64 2.14
CA SER A 648 3.02 -16.24 1.86
C SER A 648 2.79 -15.30 3.06
N VAL A 649 3.11 -15.75 4.28
CA VAL A 649 3.14 -14.93 5.50
C VAL A 649 4.46 -15.18 6.25
N ARG A 650 4.94 -14.19 7.02
CA ARG A 650 6.10 -14.35 7.91
C ARG A 650 5.76 -15.36 8.99
N LYS A 651 6.54 -16.44 9.11
CA LYS A 651 6.38 -17.40 10.19
C LYS A 651 6.87 -16.78 11.50
N SER A 652 6.05 -16.80 12.53
CA SER A 652 6.35 -16.09 13.78
C SER A 652 7.43 -16.82 14.60
N LEU A 653 8.32 -16.05 15.22
CA LEU A 653 9.58 -16.51 15.78
C LEU A 653 9.58 -16.39 17.30
N ALA A 654 9.63 -17.51 18.02
CA ALA A 654 9.74 -17.53 19.48
C ALA A 654 11.20 -17.71 19.91
N ALA A 655 11.62 -16.99 20.93
CA ALA A 655 12.95 -17.07 21.54
C ALA A 655 12.86 -17.16 23.07
N GLU A 656 13.52 -18.15 23.69
CA GLU A 656 13.63 -18.31 25.14
C GLU A 656 14.90 -17.64 25.65
N PHE A 657 14.74 -16.46 26.24
CA PHE A 657 15.79 -15.71 26.91
C PHE A 657 15.83 -16.00 28.42
N VAL A 658 17.02 -15.84 29.01
CA VAL A 658 17.26 -15.88 30.45
C VAL A 658 17.71 -14.50 30.93
N PHE A 659 16.98 -13.90 31.87
CA PHE A 659 17.29 -12.64 32.53
C PHE A 659 17.43 -12.87 34.05
N GLN A 660 18.64 -12.66 34.59
CA GLN A 660 18.94 -12.82 36.02
C GLN A 660 18.55 -14.19 36.64
N GLY A 661 18.45 -15.23 35.81
CA GLY A 661 18.03 -16.59 36.16
C GLY A 661 16.60 -16.94 35.74
N GLU A 662 15.75 -15.94 35.48
CA GLU A 662 14.36 -16.13 35.06
C GLU A 662 14.24 -16.31 33.55
N LYS A 663 13.40 -17.26 33.13
CA LYS A 663 13.06 -17.47 31.71
C LYS A 663 11.96 -16.52 31.26
N VAL A 664 12.08 -16.04 30.03
CA VAL A 664 11.04 -15.31 29.30
C VAL A 664 11.05 -15.77 27.84
N VAL A 665 9.87 -16.06 27.30
CA VAL A 665 9.68 -16.34 25.88
C VAL A 665 9.14 -15.10 25.21
N VAL A 666 9.94 -14.56 24.28
CA VAL A 666 9.55 -13.43 23.44
C VAL A 666 9.20 -13.98 22.06
N VAL A 667 8.06 -13.59 21.51
CA VAL A 667 7.60 -13.98 20.17
C VAL A 667 7.51 -12.75 19.30
N ALA A 668 8.27 -12.73 18.20
CA ALA A 668 8.17 -11.70 17.17
C ALA A 668 7.21 -12.16 16.06
N ASN A 669 6.28 -11.28 15.69
CA ASN A 669 5.18 -11.57 14.78
C ASN A 669 5.15 -10.53 13.66
N HIS A 670 4.75 -10.95 12.45
CA HIS A 670 4.44 -10.04 11.34
C HIS A 670 3.35 -10.66 10.45
N LEU A 671 2.09 -10.55 10.89
CA LEU A 671 0.94 -11.22 10.27
C LEU A 671 0.65 -10.67 8.86
N ASN A 672 -0.33 -11.25 8.15
CA ASN A 672 -0.63 -10.83 6.78
C ASN A 672 -1.25 -9.42 6.72
N SER A 673 -0.74 -8.62 5.77
CA SER A 673 -1.19 -7.25 5.54
C SER A 673 -2.69 -7.15 5.24
N LYS A 674 -3.26 -5.96 5.46
CA LYS A 674 -4.63 -5.58 5.01
C LYS A 674 -4.81 -5.51 3.48
N ARG A 675 -3.76 -5.80 2.69
CA ARG A 675 -3.84 -5.81 1.22
C ARG A 675 -4.85 -6.86 0.73
N GLY A 676 -5.80 -6.42 -0.09
CA GLY A 676 -6.94 -7.23 -0.54
C GLY A 676 -8.22 -7.01 0.29
N ASP A 677 -8.17 -6.18 1.34
CA ASP A 677 -9.37 -5.57 1.92
C ASP A 677 -9.84 -4.42 1.00
N PHE A 678 -11.15 -4.24 0.83
CA PHE A 678 -11.70 -3.15 0.02
C PHE A 678 -11.65 -1.80 0.77
N GLY A 679 -11.45 -0.71 0.04
CA GLY A 679 -11.43 0.65 0.61
C GLY A 679 -12.81 1.13 1.06
N LEU A 680 -12.84 2.07 2.02
CA LEU A 680 -14.07 2.55 2.64
C LEU A 680 -15.04 3.16 1.62
N TYR A 681 -14.59 4.09 0.79
CA TYR A 681 -15.42 4.71 -0.24
C TYR A 681 -15.38 3.91 -1.56
N GLY A 682 -15.66 2.61 -1.50
CA GLY A 682 -15.71 1.69 -2.65
C GLY A 682 -17.13 1.34 -3.11
N ARG A 683 -17.26 0.71 -4.28
CA ARG A 683 -18.55 0.28 -4.89
C ARG A 683 -19.20 -0.97 -4.25
N VAL A 684 -18.70 -1.40 -3.09
CA VAL A 684 -19.15 -2.61 -2.38
C VAL A 684 -19.27 -2.27 -0.90
N GLN A 685 -20.50 -2.13 -0.43
CA GLN A 685 -20.81 -1.78 0.95
C GLN A 685 -21.54 -2.92 1.69
N PRO A 686 -21.19 -3.21 2.96
CA PRO A 686 -19.98 -2.74 3.64
C PRO A 686 -18.69 -3.31 2.99
N PRO A 687 -17.52 -2.68 3.18
CA PRO A 687 -16.28 -3.10 2.51
C PRO A 687 -15.86 -4.53 2.90
N THR A 688 -15.48 -5.34 1.92
CA THR A 688 -15.08 -6.73 2.14
C THR A 688 -13.64 -6.81 2.64
N LEU A 689 -13.44 -7.25 3.89
CA LEU A 689 -12.11 -7.43 4.52
C LEU A 689 -11.51 -8.81 4.19
N GLY A 690 -11.19 -9.04 2.91
CA GLY A 690 -10.75 -10.35 2.40
C GLY A 690 -9.49 -10.94 3.04
N SER A 691 -8.66 -10.12 3.70
CA SER A 691 -7.43 -10.53 4.38
C SER A 691 -7.60 -10.90 5.86
N GLU A 692 -8.70 -10.47 6.51
CA GLU A 692 -8.95 -10.65 7.94
C GLU A 692 -9.12 -12.12 8.37
N PRO A 693 -9.83 -13.01 7.64
CA PRO A 693 -10.01 -14.42 8.05
C PRO A 693 -8.69 -15.21 8.19
N ARG A 694 -7.63 -14.77 7.50
CA ARG A 694 -6.29 -15.36 7.68
C ARG A 694 -5.63 -14.87 8.98
N ARG A 695 -5.75 -13.59 9.32
CA ARG A 695 -5.29 -13.05 10.61
C ARG A 695 -6.01 -13.73 11.79
N HIS A 696 -7.31 -14.02 11.68
CA HIS A 696 -8.05 -14.81 12.68
C HIS A 696 -7.47 -16.22 12.89
N THR A 697 -7.14 -16.93 11.80
CA THR A 697 -6.51 -18.26 11.88
C THR A 697 -5.13 -18.17 12.57
N LEU A 698 -4.31 -17.20 12.18
CA LEU A 698 -2.96 -17.01 12.72
C LEU A 698 -2.97 -16.56 14.20
N ALA A 699 -3.88 -15.66 14.58
CA ALA A 699 -4.07 -15.24 15.97
C ALA A 699 -4.49 -16.41 16.87
N THR A 700 -5.36 -17.30 16.37
CA THR A 700 -5.77 -18.51 17.09
C THR A 700 -4.61 -19.48 17.29
N LEU A 701 -3.78 -19.69 16.26
CA LEU A 701 -2.57 -20.53 16.31
C LEU A 701 -1.56 -19.98 17.34
N LEU A 702 -1.33 -18.67 17.35
CA LEU A 702 -0.46 -18.02 18.33
C LEU A 702 -1.04 -18.10 19.75
N ASN A 703 -2.35 -17.89 19.94
CA ASN A 703 -2.97 -18.06 21.25
C ASN A 703 -2.87 -19.49 21.77
N GLN A 704 -3.04 -20.51 20.90
CA GLN A 704 -2.80 -21.91 21.27
C GLN A 704 -1.37 -22.14 21.74
N PHE A 705 -0.37 -21.56 21.06
CA PHE A 705 1.02 -21.62 21.52
C PHE A 705 1.22 -20.97 22.91
N ALA A 706 0.47 -19.94 23.27
CA ALA A 706 0.48 -19.40 24.64
C ALA A 706 -0.21 -20.31 25.65
N GLN A 707 -1.36 -20.90 25.29
CA GLN A 707 -2.08 -21.88 26.10
C GLN A 707 -1.19 -23.09 26.44
N ASP A 708 -0.50 -23.65 25.44
CA ASP A 708 0.35 -24.84 25.60
C ASP A 708 1.50 -24.60 26.59
N GLY A 709 2.09 -23.40 26.58
CA GLY A 709 3.15 -23.00 27.51
C GLY A 709 2.65 -22.75 28.93
N LEU A 710 1.54 -22.04 29.06
CA LEU A 710 0.90 -21.79 30.35
C LEU A 710 0.30 -23.07 30.97
N ALA A 711 -0.01 -24.07 30.16
CA ALA A 711 -0.38 -25.42 30.60
C ALA A 711 0.81 -26.24 31.14
N GLN A 712 2.07 -25.94 30.76
CA GLN A 712 3.25 -26.52 31.41
C GLN A 712 3.55 -25.83 32.76
N ASN A 713 3.36 -24.51 32.83
CA ASN A 713 3.61 -23.69 34.02
C ASN A 713 2.79 -22.40 33.95
N ASP A 714 1.92 -22.18 34.94
CA ASP A 714 0.99 -21.04 35.02
C ASP A 714 1.67 -19.66 35.11
N LYS A 715 2.96 -19.63 35.43
CA LYS A 715 3.80 -18.43 35.52
C LYS A 715 4.77 -18.29 34.35
N THR A 716 4.55 -19.00 33.25
CA THR A 716 5.39 -18.88 32.05
C THR A 716 5.33 -17.46 31.50
N ASN A 717 6.45 -16.74 31.59
CA ASN A 717 6.56 -15.36 31.15
C ASN A 717 6.59 -15.32 29.61
N ILE A 718 5.46 -14.99 28.98
CA ILE A 718 5.33 -14.86 27.51
C ILE A 718 5.13 -13.39 27.16
N VAL A 719 5.82 -12.93 26.13
CA VAL A 719 5.70 -11.60 25.54
C VAL A 719 5.55 -11.76 24.03
N MET A 720 4.35 -11.52 23.50
CA MET A 720 4.12 -11.49 22.05
C MET A 720 4.17 -10.05 21.57
N LEU A 721 4.93 -9.79 20.51
CA LEU A 721 5.13 -8.44 19.98
C LEU A 721 5.27 -8.44 18.45
N GLY A 722 5.12 -7.26 17.86
CA GLY A 722 5.32 -7.02 16.43
C GLY A 722 4.10 -6.46 15.74
N ASP A 723 4.13 -6.48 14.42
CA ASP A 723 3.07 -5.98 13.56
C ASP A 723 2.01 -7.09 13.33
N PHE A 724 0.82 -6.89 13.90
CA PHE A 724 -0.28 -7.83 13.74
C PHE A 724 -1.20 -7.47 12.55
N ASN A 725 -0.93 -6.35 11.87
CA ASN A 725 -1.74 -5.76 10.81
C ASN A 725 -3.22 -5.57 11.19
N ASP A 726 -3.51 -5.45 12.49
CA ASP A 726 -4.85 -5.27 13.03
C ASP A 726 -4.87 -4.44 14.32
N PHE A 727 -5.93 -3.66 14.46
CA PHE A 727 -6.06 -2.64 15.50
C PHE A 727 -6.37 -3.27 16.87
N GLU A 728 -6.02 -2.59 17.96
CA GLU A 728 -6.05 -3.14 19.32
C GLU A 728 -7.44 -3.56 19.82
N PHE A 729 -8.49 -3.09 19.14
CA PHE A 729 -9.91 -3.35 19.39
C PHE A 729 -10.54 -4.40 18.45
N THR A 730 -9.79 -4.98 17.51
CA THR A 730 -10.32 -5.90 16.48
C THR A 730 -10.52 -7.34 16.98
N GLN A 731 -11.18 -8.18 16.17
CA GLN A 731 -11.39 -9.58 16.49
C GLN A 731 -10.08 -10.40 16.44
N THR A 732 -9.14 -10.08 15.53
CA THR A 732 -7.77 -10.62 15.51
C THR A 732 -7.08 -10.49 16.87
N ILE A 733 -7.06 -9.28 17.45
CA ILE A 733 -6.39 -9.05 18.73
C ILE A 733 -7.12 -9.73 19.90
N ARG A 734 -8.47 -9.81 19.88
CA ARG A 734 -9.23 -10.60 20.87
C ARG A 734 -8.92 -12.10 20.81
N LEU A 735 -8.79 -12.67 19.61
CA LEU A 735 -8.41 -14.09 19.44
C LEU A 735 -6.98 -14.34 19.93
N LEU A 736 -6.08 -13.38 19.74
CA LEU A 736 -4.69 -13.47 20.20
C LEU A 736 -4.57 -13.34 21.73
N GLU A 737 -5.39 -12.52 22.38
CA GLU A 737 -5.44 -12.40 23.84
C GLU A 737 -6.01 -13.67 24.51
N GLY A 738 -7.21 -14.09 24.09
CA GLY A 738 -7.99 -15.10 24.81
C GLY A 738 -8.17 -14.74 26.29
N ASP A 739 -8.17 -15.76 27.15
CA ASP A 739 -8.25 -15.58 28.62
C ASP A 739 -6.87 -15.42 29.29
N LEU A 740 -5.76 -15.50 28.53
CA LEU A 740 -4.41 -15.74 29.08
C LEU A 740 -3.40 -14.61 28.85
N LEU A 741 -3.55 -13.85 27.76
CA LEU A 741 -2.69 -12.71 27.45
C LEU A 741 -3.46 -11.39 27.54
N SER A 742 -2.76 -10.33 27.93
CA SER A 742 -3.28 -8.96 27.94
C SER A 742 -2.48 -8.08 27.00
N ASN A 743 -3.15 -7.49 26.01
CA ASN A 743 -2.57 -6.46 25.14
C ASN A 743 -2.37 -5.13 25.91
N LEU A 744 -1.18 -4.57 25.81
CA LEU A 744 -0.81 -3.30 26.43
C LEU A 744 -1.39 -2.10 25.68
N VAL A 745 -1.53 -2.15 24.36
CA VAL A 745 -2.07 -1.02 23.56
C VAL A 745 -3.53 -0.75 23.94
N SER A 746 -4.36 -1.79 24.01
CA SER A 746 -5.76 -1.68 24.48
C SER A 746 -5.91 -1.36 25.96
N ARG A 747 -4.79 -1.20 26.69
CA ARG A 747 -4.69 -0.83 28.11
C ARG A 747 -3.81 0.42 28.30
N HIS A 748 -3.66 1.23 27.25
CA HIS A 748 -2.91 2.49 27.26
C HIS A 748 -3.82 3.71 27.01
N ASP A 749 -3.30 4.92 27.20
CA ASP A 749 -4.04 6.18 26.98
C ASP A 749 -4.54 6.28 25.53
N GLU A 750 -5.82 6.60 25.32
CA GLU A 750 -6.46 6.55 23.99
C GLU A 750 -5.84 7.49 22.95
N SER A 751 -5.38 8.66 23.41
CA SER A 751 -4.65 9.65 22.60
C SER A 751 -3.21 9.24 22.24
N ASP A 752 -2.77 8.03 22.65
CA ASP A 752 -1.45 7.43 22.44
C ASP A 752 -1.54 6.10 21.63
N ARG A 753 -2.75 5.55 21.39
CA ARG A 753 -2.95 4.21 20.76
C ARG A 753 -2.83 4.23 19.24
N PHE A 754 -1.65 4.55 18.73
CA PHE A 754 -1.35 4.44 17.32
C PHE A 754 0.14 4.20 17.09
N THR A 755 0.44 3.55 15.98
CA THR A 755 1.79 3.18 15.56
C THR A 755 2.01 3.46 14.07
N TYR A 756 0.92 3.70 13.33
CA TYR A 756 0.88 3.83 11.88
C TYR A 756 -0.05 4.98 11.47
N PHE A 757 0.19 5.60 10.31
CA PHE A 757 -0.69 6.62 9.73
C PHE A 757 -1.13 6.24 8.32
N TYR A 758 -2.45 6.21 8.09
CA TYR A 758 -3.06 5.77 6.83
C TYR A 758 -4.37 6.51 6.57
N GLN A 759 -4.51 7.12 5.39
CA GLN A 759 -5.73 7.81 4.94
C GLN A 759 -6.33 8.74 6.02
N GLY A 760 -5.49 9.63 6.57
CA GLY A 760 -5.85 10.58 7.63
C GLY A 760 -6.00 10.02 9.04
N ASN A 761 -6.04 8.69 9.18
CA ASN A 761 -6.23 8.00 10.44
C ASN A 761 -4.90 7.54 11.04
N ASN A 762 -4.73 7.77 12.34
CA ASN A 762 -3.69 7.15 13.14
C ASN A 762 -4.22 5.79 13.65
N GLN A 763 -3.43 4.71 13.48
CA GLN A 763 -3.87 3.30 13.59
C GLN A 763 -2.87 2.45 14.40
N SER A 764 -3.35 1.41 15.08
CA SER A 764 -2.63 0.61 16.08
C SER A 764 -2.20 -0.79 15.57
N LEU A 765 -1.37 -0.85 14.53
CA LEU A 765 -0.98 -2.13 13.89
C LEU A 765 0.01 -2.95 14.75
N ASP A 766 0.97 -2.29 15.39
CA ASP A 766 1.93 -2.93 16.28
C ASP A 766 1.36 -3.05 17.69
N ASN A 767 1.51 -4.23 18.30
CA ASN A 767 0.99 -4.49 19.64
C ASN A 767 2.04 -5.22 20.49
N ILE A 768 1.89 -5.14 21.82
CA ILE A 768 2.63 -6.00 22.77
C ILE A 768 1.60 -6.64 23.72
N LEU A 769 1.63 -7.97 23.82
CA LEU A 769 0.78 -8.76 24.69
C LEU A 769 1.65 -9.52 25.70
N LEU A 770 1.21 -9.56 26.97
CA LEU A 770 1.91 -10.24 28.06
C LEU A 770 1.06 -11.36 28.66
N SER A 771 1.67 -12.44 29.16
CA SER A 771 1.00 -13.34 30.12
C SER A 771 0.37 -12.53 31.26
N ASN A 772 -0.88 -12.81 31.61
CA ASN A 772 -1.66 -11.96 32.53
C ASN A 772 -1.00 -11.66 33.89
N HIS A 773 -0.16 -12.56 34.44
CA HIS A 773 0.57 -12.34 35.70
C HIS A 773 1.70 -11.29 35.61
N LEU A 774 2.17 -10.96 34.41
CA LEU A 774 3.16 -9.90 34.18
C LEU A 774 2.55 -8.50 34.21
N LEU A 775 1.24 -8.37 33.96
CA LEU A 775 0.57 -7.09 33.71
C LEU A 775 0.73 -6.09 34.86
N ALA A 776 0.67 -6.57 36.12
CA ALA A 776 0.83 -5.72 37.31
C ALA A 776 2.30 -5.26 37.54
N ASN A 777 3.26 -5.82 36.82
CA ASN A 777 4.70 -5.59 36.96
C ASN A 777 5.34 -4.92 35.73
N ALA A 778 4.51 -4.46 34.79
CA ALA A 778 4.92 -3.84 33.53
C ALA A 778 4.77 -2.31 33.56
N GLU A 779 5.73 -1.63 32.94
CA GLU A 779 5.63 -0.23 32.51
C GLU A 779 5.72 -0.22 30.98
N PHE A 780 4.82 0.51 30.30
CA PHE A 780 4.64 0.46 28.84
C PHE A 780 4.66 1.88 28.24
N ASP A 781 5.15 1.98 27.01
CA ASP A 781 5.25 3.23 26.25
C ASP A 781 5.15 2.98 24.74
N ILE A 782 4.52 3.90 24.03
CA ILE A 782 4.56 4.03 22.56
C ILE A 782 5.26 5.35 22.28
N VAL A 783 6.30 5.33 21.44
CA VAL A 783 7.23 6.46 21.28
C VAL A 783 7.16 6.96 19.85
N HIS A 784 6.41 8.04 19.59
CA HIS A 784 6.20 8.44 18.20
C HIS A 784 7.41 9.18 17.65
N VAL A 785 8.08 8.53 16.72
CA VAL A 785 9.28 9.01 16.03
C VAL A 785 9.17 8.86 14.51
N ASN A 786 8.10 8.23 14.03
CA ASN A 786 7.87 7.88 12.64
C ASN A 786 6.47 8.26 12.16
N SER A 787 5.40 7.69 12.75
CA SER A 787 4.06 7.75 12.11
C SER A 787 3.48 9.16 11.94
N PRO A 788 3.73 10.15 12.83
CA PRO A 788 3.30 11.55 12.61
C PRO A 788 4.15 12.32 11.58
N PHE A 789 5.30 11.80 11.15
CA PHE A 789 6.40 12.54 10.55
C PHE A 789 6.69 12.15 9.09
N MET A 790 7.53 12.94 8.40
CA MET A 790 8.12 12.61 7.10
C MET A 790 9.62 12.33 7.25
N GLU A 791 10.27 11.79 6.21
CA GLU A 791 11.73 11.61 6.19
C GLU A 791 12.48 12.94 6.47
N ALA A 792 12.02 14.04 5.87
CA ALA A 792 12.52 15.40 6.12
C ALA A 792 12.42 15.85 7.60
N HIS A 793 11.49 15.26 8.36
CA HIS A 793 11.28 15.49 9.78
C HIS A 793 11.98 14.44 10.68
N GLY A 794 12.81 13.57 10.10
CA GLY A 794 13.56 12.55 10.84
C GLY A 794 12.84 11.21 11.03
N ARG A 795 11.82 10.89 10.23
CA ARG A 795 11.25 9.54 10.13
C ARG A 795 12.23 8.56 9.48
N ALA A 796 12.17 7.29 9.87
CA ALA A 796 12.94 6.20 9.25
C ALA A 796 12.19 4.86 9.08
N SER A 797 10.94 4.78 9.51
CA SER A 797 10.01 3.68 9.24
C SER A 797 8.62 4.29 8.99
N ASP A 798 7.64 3.52 8.53
CA ASP A 798 6.23 3.91 8.61
C ASP A 798 5.54 3.52 9.93
N HIS A 799 6.22 2.76 10.79
CA HIS A 799 5.76 2.32 12.11
C HIS A 799 6.52 2.98 13.29
N ASP A 800 5.84 3.29 14.38
CA ASP A 800 6.45 3.71 15.65
C ASP A 800 6.85 2.51 16.54
N PRO A 801 7.98 2.59 17.26
CA PRO A 801 8.41 1.56 18.19
C PRO A 801 7.61 1.54 19.51
N LEU A 802 7.39 0.32 20.02
CA LEU A 802 6.79 0.05 21.33
C LEU A 802 7.88 -0.38 22.32
N LEU A 803 7.74 -0.01 23.59
CA LEU A 803 8.65 -0.41 24.67
C LEU A 803 7.87 -0.89 25.89
N VAL A 804 8.28 -2.04 26.44
CA VAL A 804 7.83 -2.53 27.75
C VAL A 804 9.02 -2.78 28.68
N GLN A 805 8.86 -2.47 29.97
CA GLN A 805 9.84 -2.77 31.01
C GLN A 805 9.19 -3.59 32.13
N LEU A 806 9.66 -4.82 32.31
CA LEU A 806 9.07 -5.85 33.17
C LEU A 806 9.91 -6.11 34.42
N ALA A 807 9.27 -6.10 35.60
CA ALA A 807 9.83 -6.78 36.77
C ALA A 807 9.43 -8.26 36.75
N LEU A 808 10.38 -9.16 36.51
CA LEU A 808 10.13 -10.60 36.55
C LEU A 808 10.14 -11.11 38.00
N SER A 809 9.06 -11.76 38.40
CA SER A 809 8.99 -12.50 39.67
C SER A 809 9.95 -13.68 39.64
N LYS A 810 10.72 -13.91 40.71
CA LYS A 810 11.59 -15.09 40.77
C LYS A 810 10.79 -16.38 40.83
N SER A 811 10.99 -17.26 39.86
CA SER A 811 10.35 -18.56 39.81
C SER A 811 10.96 -19.47 40.87
N SER A 812 10.21 -19.69 41.95
CA SER A 812 10.56 -20.68 42.97
C SER A 812 10.37 -22.09 42.42
N LEU A 813 11.36 -22.59 41.67
CA LEU A 813 11.55 -24.01 41.41
C LEU A 813 11.85 -24.69 42.75
N SER A 814 10.81 -25.09 43.45
CA SER A 814 10.91 -25.73 44.77
C SER A 814 11.44 -27.15 44.62
N ASP A 815 12.55 -27.46 45.29
CA ASP A 815 13.18 -28.78 45.28
C ASP A 815 12.20 -29.91 45.60
N SER A 816 12.28 -30.98 44.81
CA SER A 816 11.54 -32.21 45.05
C SER A 816 12.19 -33.07 46.15
N ASP A 817 12.39 -32.53 47.35
CA ASP A 817 12.72 -33.36 48.53
C ASP A 817 12.43 -32.70 49.89
N SER A 818 11.31 -33.06 50.52
CA SER A 818 11.28 -33.37 51.97
C SER A 818 9.96 -34.04 52.38
N ASN A 819 10.01 -35.35 52.59
CA ASN A 819 8.89 -36.13 53.13
C ASN A 819 8.73 -35.87 54.64
N THR A 820 7.83 -34.95 55.03
CA THR A 820 7.52 -34.69 56.44
C THR A 820 6.02 -34.56 56.70
N LYS A 821 5.52 -35.24 57.74
CA LYS A 821 4.09 -35.39 58.05
C LYS A 821 3.45 -34.12 58.60
N VAL A 822 2.20 -33.87 58.18
CA VAL A 822 1.26 -32.98 58.88
C VAL A 822 0.37 -33.82 59.82
N PRO A 823 0.20 -33.43 61.10
CA PRO A 823 -0.95 -33.81 61.91
C PRO A 823 -2.11 -32.81 61.69
N ASP A 824 -3.30 -33.37 61.52
CA ASP A 824 -4.61 -32.71 61.44
C ASP A 824 -4.85 -31.66 62.55
N HIS A 825 -5.50 -30.54 62.21
CA HIS A 825 -6.72 -30.14 62.93
C HIS A 825 -7.63 -29.18 62.15
N SER A 826 -8.90 -29.18 62.56
CA SER A 826 -10.07 -28.96 61.72
C SER A 826 -10.84 -27.64 61.97
N GLN A 827 -11.42 -27.12 60.89
CA GLN A 827 -12.72 -26.41 60.81
C GLN A 827 -12.92 -24.97 61.31
N SER A 828 -13.65 -24.24 60.44
CA SER A 828 -14.82 -23.36 60.69
C SER A 828 -14.70 -21.84 60.45
N ASN A 829 -15.77 -21.34 59.83
CA ASN A 829 -16.15 -19.98 59.44
C ASN A 829 -17.47 -19.68 60.23
N PRO A 830 -18.09 -18.46 60.29
CA PRO A 830 -17.75 -17.21 59.61
C PRO A 830 -17.93 -15.90 60.45
N ASN A 831 -17.79 -14.76 59.75
CA ASN A 831 -18.26 -13.36 59.97
C ASN A 831 -19.63 -13.18 60.71
N PRO A 832 -20.07 -11.96 61.16
CA PRO A 832 -19.45 -10.61 61.03
C PRO A 832 -19.61 -9.55 62.17
N SER A 833 -18.88 -8.42 62.00
CA SER A 833 -19.31 -7.01 62.24
C SER A 833 -19.13 -6.28 63.60
N GLN A 834 -19.10 -4.94 63.46
CA GLN A 834 -19.35 -3.82 64.41
C GLN A 834 -18.25 -3.27 65.38
N THR A 835 -17.53 -2.28 64.84
CA THR A 835 -17.33 -0.88 65.34
C THR A 835 -16.67 -0.54 66.70
N GLU A 836 -15.75 0.45 66.62
CA GLU A 836 -15.30 1.41 67.67
C GLU A 836 -14.49 0.85 68.87
N LYS A 837 -13.58 1.59 69.54
CA LYS A 837 -12.82 2.83 69.27
C LYS A 837 -11.65 2.94 70.29
N GLU A 838 -10.60 3.68 69.91
CA GLU A 838 -9.81 4.66 70.72
C GLU A 838 -8.29 4.63 70.43
N GLU A 839 -7.73 5.81 70.20
CA GLU A 839 -6.28 6.09 70.14
C GLU A 839 -5.83 6.88 71.37
N LYS A 840 -4.56 6.74 71.77
CA LYS A 840 -3.80 7.71 72.59
C LYS A 840 -2.36 7.75 72.09
N GLY A 841 -1.72 8.89 71.85
CA GLY A 841 -2.17 10.29 71.91
C GLY A 841 -1.20 11.17 71.10
N THR A 842 -0.92 12.45 71.41
CA THR A 842 -1.22 13.28 72.58
C THR A 842 -1.04 14.78 72.23
N GLN A 843 -2.02 15.64 72.57
CA GLN A 843 -1.98 17.12 72.82
C GLN A 843 -1.20 18.04 71.83
N THR A 844 -1.79 19.02 71.12
CA THR A 844 -2.51 20.28 71.53
C THR A 844 -1.67 21.29 72.35
N PRO A 845 -1.99 22.62 72.36
CA PRO A 845 -3.03 23.41 71.65
C PRO A 845 -2.47 24.57 70.78
N GLY A 846 -3.24 25.41 70.07
CA GLY A 846 -4.69 25.40 69.72
C GLY A 846 -5.29 26.83 69.51
N THR A 847 -6.31 26.97 68.64
CA THR A 847 -7.17 28.17 68.37
C THR A 847 -6.46 29.44 67.82
N SER A 848 -7.05 30.37 67.04
CA SER A 848 -8.42 30.71 66.53
C SER A 848 -8.28 31.67 65.32
N SER A 849 -9.24 32.04 64.45
CA SER A 849 -10.63 31.63 64.14
C SER A 849 -11.10 32.26 62.80
N GLU A 850 -12.25 31.77 62.28
CA GLU A 850 -13.19 32.27 61.26
C GLU A 850 -13.19 33.78 60.86
N GLY A 851 -13.53 34.16 59.61
CA GLY A 851 -13.64 35.60 59.27
C GLY A 851 -14.08 36.16 57.88
N LYS A 852 -14.97 35.52 57.10
CA LYS A 852 -16.05 36.11 56.22
C LYS A 852 -15.88 37.43 55.37
N SER A 853 -16.56 37.44 54.22
CA SER A 853 -17.17 38.59 53.46
C SER A 853 -16.33 39.35 52.39
N THR A 854 -16.85 39.43 51.15
CA THR A 854 -17.37 40.60 50.38
C THR A 854 -16.29 41.55 49.83
N ASP A 855 -16.16 41.76 48.52
CA ASP A 855 -17.11 42.32 47.52
C ASP A 855 -17.13 43.87 47.52
N THR A 856 -17.33 44.48 46.34
CA THR A 856 -16.96 45.85 45.93
C THR A 856 -15.44 46.13 45.94
N GLY A 857 -14.89 46.98 45.07
CA GLY A 857 -15.47 47.74 43.96
C GLY A 857 -14.57 48.92 43.59
N GLU A 858 -14.61 49.37 42.32
CA GLU A 858 -13.77 50.45 41.74
C GLU A 858 -12.26 50.10 41.63
N GLY A 859 -11.51 50.51 40.60
CA GLY A 859 -11.89 51.20 39.37
C GLY A 859 -10.67 51.54 38.48
N HIS A 860 -10.92 52.17 37.33
CA HIS A 860 -9.95 52.82 36.42
C HIS A 860 -8.90 51.97 35.67
N SER A 861 -9.31 51.53 34.47
CA SER A 861 -8.75 51.99 33.17
C SER A 861 -7.23 52.26 33.03
N GLN A 862 -6.60 51.46 32.15
CA GLN A 862 -5.54 51.83 31.20
C GLN A 862 -4.33 52.67 31.69
N THR A 863 -3.12 52.09 31.62
CA THR A 863 -2.23 52.30 30.44
C THR A 863 -0.97 51.43 30.44
N SER A 864 -0.61 50.97 29.23
CA SER A 864 0.74 50.93 28.63
C SER A 864 1.97 50.33 29.34
N GLN A 865 2.58 49.38 28.60
CA GLN A 865 4.03 49.24 28.32
C GLN A 865 4.98 48.51 29.30
N ASN A 866 5.30 47.29 28.85
CA ASN A 866 6.66 46.78 28.55
C ASN A 866 7.57 46.18 29.64
N SER A 867 8.38 45.24 29.14
CA SER A 867 9.64 44.67 29.67
C SER A 867 9.61 43.96 31.02
N LEU A 868 9.72 42.63 30.97
CA LEU A 868 10.80 41.77 31.51
C LEU A 868 10.50 40.37 30.91
N GLU A 869 11.33 39.77 30.06
CA GLU A 869 12.65 39.16 30.36
C GLU A 869 12.60 38.08 31.46
N ASP A 870 12.25 36.87 30.98
CA ASP A 870 12.97 35.60 31.15
C ASP A 870 12.72 34.67 32.37
N ASP A 871 12.99 33.39 32.09
CA ASP A 871 13.18 32.23 32.97
C ASP A 871 11.94 31.50 33.58
N GLN A 872 12.20 30.23 33.96
CA GLN A 872 11.36 29.27 34.69
C GLN A 872 10.18 28.66 33.92
N ASN A 873 10.51 27.99 32.81
CA ASN A 873 9.63 27.06 32.11
C ASN A 873 9.51 25.72 32.87
N GLU A 874 8.65 25.67 33.91
CA GLU A 874 8.51 24.48 34.77
C GLU A 874 7.72 23.36 34.06
N VAL A 875 8.45 22.46 33.39
CA VAL A 875 7.90 21.25 32.77
C VAL A 875 7.24 20.37 33.84
N LYS A 876 5.91 20.25 33.80
CA LYS A 876 5.17 19.32 34.66
C LYS A 876 5.62 17.89 34.39
N VAL A 877 6.42 17.34 35.31
CA VAL A 877 6.85 15.94 35.28
C VAL A 877 5.61 15.04 35.25
N ALA A 878 5.45 14.30 34.14
CA ALA A 878 4.35 13.36 34.00
C ALA A 878 4.41 12.29 35.10
N GLY A 879 3.30 12.09 35.80
CA GLY A 879 3.17 10.95 36.71
C GLY A 879 3.28 9.63 35.93
N LYS A 880 3.75 8.56 36.59
CA LYS A 880 3.92 7.23 35.99
C LYS A 880 2.75 6.88 35.05
N ARG A 881 3.04 6.72 33.75
CA ARG A 881 2.10 6.13 32.78
C ARG A 881 1.65 4.77 33.35
N ARG A 882 0.34 4.63 33.58
CA ARG A 882 -0.24 3.44 34.21
C ARG A 882 -0.87 2.56 33.14
N ILE A 883 -0.65 1.26 33.24
CA ILE A 883 -1.50 0.30 32.52
C ILE A 883 -2.93 0.47 33.05
N LEU A 884 -3.84 0.78 32.12
CA LEU A 884 -5.24 1.03 32.36
C LEU A 884 -6.04 -0.29 32.35
N PRO A 885 -7.31 -0.27 32.79
CA PRO A 885 -8.28 -1.29 32.39
C PRO A 885 -8.38 -1.38 30.86
N ARG A 886 -8.84 -2.53 30.35
CA ARG A 886 -9.06 -2.75 28.92
C ARG A 886 -10.06 -1.73 28.36
N ALA A 887 -9.75 -1.14 27.21
CA ALA A 887 -10.68 -0.32 26.43
C ALA A 887 -11.99 -1.09 26.17
N GLY A 888 -13.12 -0.41 26.35
CA GLY A 888 -14.46 -1.00 26.30
C GLY A 888 -14.96 -1.64 27.61
N GLU A 889 -14.07 -2.00 28.55
CA GLU A 889 -14.45 -2.65 29.83
C GLU A 889 -14.54 -1.66 31.00
N GLN A 890 -15.47 -0.69 30.91
CA GLN A 890 -15.85 0.17 32.03
C GLN A 890 -17.36 0.02 32.37
N LEU A 891 -17.65 -0.81 33.36
CA LEU A 891 -18.77 -0.66 34.30
C LEU A 891 -20.23 -0.80 33.80
N SER A 892 -20.49 -1.65 32.80
CA SER A 892 -21.86 -2.09 32.47
C SER A 892 -22.57 -2.86 33.59
N TYR A 893 -21.84 -3.60 34.44
CA TYR A 893 -22.38 -4.43 35.52
C TYR A 893 -21.86 -4.04 36.92
N GLY A 894 -22.39 -2.94 37.46
CA GLY A 894 -22.17 -2.57 38.87
C GLY A 894 -23.02 -1.40 39.32
N LEU A 895 -22.75 -0.21 38.77
CA LEU A 895 -23.39 1.04 39.18
C LEU A 895 -24.87 1.12 38.78
N ILE A 896 -25.23 0.63 37.59
CA ILE A 896 -26.64 0.58 37.13
C ILE A 896 -27.46 -0.33 38.05
N GLY A 897 -26.93 -1.51 38.42
CA GLY A 897 -27.59 -2.44 39.33
C GLY A 897 -27.86 -1.83 40.71
N LEU A 898 -26.85 -1.16 41.29
CA LEU A 898 -27.02 -0.52 42.60
C LEU A 898 -27.99 0.68 42.53
N GLY A 899 -27.90 1.51 41.49
CA GLY A 899 -28.80 2.65 41.27
C GLY A 899 -30.26 2.23 41.10
N VAL A 900 -30.52 1.21 40.30
CA VAL A 900 -31.88 0.67 40.08
C VAL A 900 -32.44 0.04 41.36
N ILE A 901 -31.64 -0.69 42.14
CA ILE A 901 -32.07 -1.26 43.43
C ILE A 901 -32.40 -0.15 44.45
N ILE A 902 -31.60 0.92 44.53
CA ILE A 902 -31.83 2.07 45.42
C ILE A 902 -33.08 2.84 44.99
N LEU A 903 -33.30 3.06 43.68
CA LEU A 903 -34.50 3.70 43.14
C LEU A 903 -35.76 2.87 43.40
N LEU A 904 -35.71 1.54 43.22
CA LEU A 904 -36.82 0.64 43.55
C LEU A 904 -37.13 0.63 45.06
N ALA A 905 -36.09 0.64 45.91
CA ALA A 905 -36.28 0.73 47.37
C ALA A 905 -36.95 2.05 47.78
N LEU A 906 -36.50 3.19 47.22
CA LEU A 906 -37.11 4.50 47.43
C LEU A 906 -38.56 4.56 46.92
N ALA A 907 -38.83 4.01 45.73
CA ALA A 907 -40.17 3.93 45.17
C ALA A 907 -41.11 3.12 46.08
N VAL A 908 -40.69 1.95 46.58
CA VAL A 908 -41.47 1.12 47.50
C VAL A 908 -41.71 1.82 48.85
N ILE A 909 -40.74 2.59 49.35
CA ILE A 909 -40.89 3.39 50.58
C ILE A 909 -41.90 4.53 50.39
N LEU A 910 -41.85 5.24 49.24
CA LEU A 910 -42.81 6.28 48.89
C LEU A 910 -44.23 5.72 48.70
N PHE A 911 -44.37 4.59 47.99
CA PHE A 911 -45.66 3.93 47.76
C PHE A 911 -46.28 3.40 49.06
N LYS A 912 -45.47 2.96 50.03
CA LYS A 912 -45.93 2.59 51.38
C LYS A 912 -46.31 3.82 52.23
N ARG A 913 -45.67 4.98 52.04
CA ARG A 913 -46.05 6.24 52.71
C ARG A 913 -47.39 6.78 52.21
N ASN A 914 -47.67 6.71 50.91
CA ASN A 914 -48.92 7.21 50.32
C ASN A 914 -50.16 6.31 50.55
N LYS A 915 -50.05 5.23 51.34
CA LYS A 915 -51.19 4.42 51.82
C LYS A 915 -51.52 4.62 53.31
N LYS A 916 -51.04 5.72 53.93
CA LYS A 916 -51.34 6.12 55.31
C LYS A 916 -51.62 7.62 55.49
N LYS A 917 -52.25 8.23 54.49
CA LYS A 917 -52.97 9.51 54.56
C LYS A 917 -54.25 9.39 53.73
#